data_AF-A0A4E0RAP6-F1
#
_entry.id   AF-A0A4E0RAP6-F1
#
_cell.length_a   1.000
_cell.length_b   1.000
_cell.length_c   1.000
_cell.angle_alpha   90.00
_cell.angle_beta   90.00
_cell.angle_gamma   90.00
#
_symmetry.space_group_name_H-M   'P 1'
#
loop_
_entity.id
_entity.type
_entity.pdbx_description
1 polymer ?
#
loop_
_entity_poly.entity_id
_entity_poly.type
_entity_poly.pdbx_seq_one_letter_code
_entity_poly.pdbx_strand_id
1 'polypeptide(L)'
;MCVLYCIAEVALVEDGCSTLSAPQASEPYTVLAEVYYRRGDHNKAKELLQSAAERCPNDSNLWLSLVEIAEEKNDLALALYYTRQAVRGDRQDASIRQRLIAYLERAGRRREALNHRLFGLSLTPESTGPEQFRVARNLADEFFKLMDMNCAIRAYEAAFEKFPKSGTESDKNTVVTMMVQGEKNIKALQFFVSYCDVSLIKANRKRLSPDSITGSRSQVKLYTRCTYPRTLSTELTVKLFLVLVRLQFTTAITPHVLKRFTSDLAKKHYDWLLDIVKTYRKIGMNSTALQLLTRLSTFETTKTIPLIWTMLAECQVEAGQIEDALDAYRHVIQDLAPRHAEARLAYGNLLKRVGKDKEALAALHPSSVMETTSRGQKARKVRFAKPGETTIATGTALTKEASTTRRKIDTRADFDMDTETEWDEEDAEVEDEDDEEGTSSRAQARADAEWLATSNAIPDAALLAHDPIAYRLAFERCRMLDQPDTVDSFLDETWTLLFSDVARLCGPKWAQFTRFLESMRLRNRLMERLSADSTAAGSDTNTPSTAAERNVSGFDIWGLFLRLIDVLQSRLPRSLSFLESATAWACLLPQIHSEDGRRQAASNLLISACLLGGHGSPALIKLRELRTQYGQSNQFWNTMNIAITLSRDLRHSRFVDRVFMKESSNYAAAILANNDRIVRGSYRYATGRLIEMRQVNPNDPLVHLLLSIGFLGIALQKHVASRHPAVLQALGFISEYRRLRGHCQEVYYNIARLCHQLLLNHVAIAYYEKVLQTEPVGNTETEKAYTDLRPEAAFNLILLYRSQGNHAMAHYLMQKHLVI
;
A
#
# COMPACT_ATOMS: atom_id res chain seq x y z
N MET A 1 -62.00 41.77 47.30
CA MET A 1 -63.33 41.62 46.67
C MET A 1 -63.24 41.35 45.18
N CYS A 2 -62.49 42.10 44.36
CA CYS A 2 -62.30 41.76 42.93
C CYS A 2 -61.52 40.44 42.68
N VAL A 3 -60.61 40.06 43.57
CA VAL A 3 -59.84 38.80 43.46
C VAL A 3 -60.71 37.56 43.72
N LEU A 4 -61.72 37.65 44.60
CA LEU A 4 -62.64 36.55 44.89
C LEU A 4 -63.67 36.33 43.76
N TYR A 5 -64.07 37.38 43.06
CA TYR A 5 -64.98 37.28 41.91
C TYR A 5 -64.29 36.63 40.70
N CYS A 6 -63.03 36.99 40.42
CA CYS A 6 -62.23 36.31 39.39
C CYS A 6 -61.85 34.87 39.76
N ILE A 7 -61.86 34.48 41.05
CA ILE A 7 -61.60 33.10 41.49
C ILE A 7 -62.83 32.21 41.34
N ALA A 8 -64.03 32.73 41.62
CA ALA A 8 -65.28 31.99 41.48
C ALA A 8 -65.62 31.65 40.02
N GLU A 9 -65.39 32.56 39.06
CA GLU A 9 -65.59 32.25 37.63
C GLU A 9 -64.56 31.25 37.09
N VAL A 10 -63.32 31.25 37.60
CA VAL A 10 -62.29 30.30 37.12
C VAL A 10 -62.52 28.89 37.64
N ALA A 11 -62.99 28.72 38.88
CA ALA A 11 -63.39 27.40 39.37
C ALA A 11 -64.56 26.84 38.54
N LEU A 12 -65.52 27.70 38.15
CA LEU A 12 -66.63 27.35 37.25
C LEU A 12 -66.18 27.01 35.82
N VAL A 13 -65.14 27.68 35.31
CA VAL A 13 -64.58 27.40 33.98
C VAL A 13 -63.64 26.17 34.00
N GLU A 14 -62.92 25.91 35.08
CA GLU A 14 -62.12 24.68 35.26
C GLU A 14 -63.01 23.43 35.41
N ASP A 15 -64.04 23.50 36.26
CA ASP A 15 -65.05 22.43 36.37
C ASP A 15 -65.88 22.33 35.09
N GLY A 16 -66.14 23.45 34.41
CA GLY A 16 -66.84 23.51 33.11
C GLY A 16 -66.06 22.84 31.97
N CYS A 17 -64.75 23.05 31.86
CA CYS A 17 -63.91 22.45 30.82
C CYS A 17 -63.81 20.93 30.93
N SER A 18 -63.89 20.38 32.15
CA SER A 18 -63.95 18.92 32.36
C SER A 18 -65.34 18.31 32.10
N THR A 19 -66.39 19.13 32.05
CA THR A 19 -67.80 18.70 31.91
C THR A 19 -68.49 19.16 30.61
N LEU A 20 -67.82 19.93 29.75
CA LEU A 20 -68.39 20.47 28.51
C LEU A 20 -68.57 19.43 27.40
N SER A 21 -69.74 19.50 26.78
CA SER A 21 -70.28 18.66 25.69
C SER A 21 -69.56 18.77 24.34
N ALA A 22 -68.34 19.30 24.28
CA ALA A 22 -67.53 19.41 23.06
C ALA A 22 -66.02 19.42 23.37
N PRO A 23 -65.39 18.27 23.67
CA PRO A 23 -63.96 18.17 24.03
C PRO A 23 -62.97 18.57 22.92
N GLN A 24 -63.47 18.91 21.73
CA GLN A 24 -62.71 19.32 20.54
C GLN A 24 -62.66 20.86 20.35
N ALA A 25 -63.39 21.65 21.13
CA ALA A 25 -63.40 23.11 20.99
C ALA A 25 -62.15 23.75 21.64
N SER A 26 -61.46 24.65 20.91
CA SER A 26 -60.26 25.33 21.39
C SER A 26 -60.55 26.58 22.24
N GLU A 27 -61.67 27.27 21.99
CA GLU A 27 -62.06 28.54 22.64
C GLU A 27 -62.11 28.51 24.18
N PRO A 28 -62.59 27.45 24.86
CA PRO A 28 -62.57 27.40 26.32
C PRO A 28 -61.15 27.41 26.90
N TYR A 29 -60.22 26.74 26.22
CA TYR A 29 -58.81 26.66 26.63
C TYR A 29 -58.07 27.98 26.40
N THR A 30 -58.43 28.75 25.38
CA THR A 30 -57.83 30.06 25.10
C THR A 30 -58.25 31.11 26.13
N VAL A 31 -59.54 31.13 26.49
CA VAL A 31 -60.05 32.00 27.56
C VAL A 31 -59.42 31.64 28.91
N LEU A 32 -59.34 30.35 29.25
CA LEU A 32 -58.71 29.91 30.49
C LEU A 32 -57.22 30.26 30.54
N ALA A 33 -56.51 30.14 29.42
CA ALA A 33 -55.11 30.54 29.31
C ALA A 33 -54.89 32.05 29.52
N GLU A 34 -55.74 32.91 28.94
CA GLU A 34 -55.70 34.36 29.14
C GLU A 34 -55.93 34.73 30.62
N VAL A 35 -56.85 34.05 31.30
CA VAL A 35 -57.10 34.27 32.72
C VAL A 35 -55.91 33.85 33.59
N TYR A 36 -55.29 32.71 33.30
CA TYR A 36 -54.07 32.28 33.97
C TYR A 36 -52.87 33.20 33.68
N TYR A 37 -52.79 33.75 32.48
CA TYR A 37 -51.78 34.73 32.08
C TYR A 37 -51.91 36.02 32.92
N ARG A 38 -53.13 36.55 33.07
CA ARG A 38 -53.40 37.74 33.91
C ARG A 38 -53.18 37.51 35.41
N ARG A 39 -53.23 36.26 35.86
CA ARG A 39 -52.90 35.86 37.25
C ARG A 39 -51.40 35.73 37.49
N GLY A 40 -50.56 35.84 36.46
CA GLY A 40 -49.10 35.71 36.54
C GLY A 40 -48.58 34.26 36.49
N ASP A 41 -49.45 33.26 36.30
CA ASP A 41 -49.04 31.86 36.14
C ASP A 41 -48.80 31.55 34.64
N HIS A 42 -47.69 32.06 34.12
CA HIS A 42 -47.30 31.95 32.71
C HIS A 42 -47.02 30.51 32.25
N ASN A 43 -46.79 29.57 33.18
CA ASN A 43 -46.52 28.16 32.84
C ASN A 43 -47.83 27.42 32.56
N LYS A 44 -48.83 27.54 33.44
CA LYS A 44 -50.15 26.96 33.19
C LYS A 44 -50.85 27.59 31.98
N ALA A 45 -50.72 28.90 31.82
CA ALA A 45 -51.23 29.59 30.62
C ALA A 45 -50.64 29.00 29.33
N LYS A 46 -49.33 28.73 29.30
CA LYS A 46 -48.65 28.10 28.16
C LYS A 46 -49.16 26.67 27.88
N GLU A 47 -49.31 25.84 28.91
CA GLU A 47 -49.81 24.46 28.76
C GLU A 47 -51.23 24.44 28.18
N LEU A 48 -52.10 25.34 28.67
CA LEU A 48 -53.45 25.50 28.17
C LEU A 48 -53.49 26.03 26.73
N LEU A 49 -52.66 27.01 26.39
CA LEU A 49 -52.50 27.51 25.01
C LEU A 49 -51.95 26.44 24.06
N GLN A 50 -50.98 25.63 24.49
CA GLN A 50 -50.48 24.49 23.71
C GLN A 50 -51.60 23.48 23.46
N SER A 51 -52.38 23.16 24.50
CA SER A 51 -53.53 22.25 24.40
C SER A 51 -54.60 22.78 23.42
N ALA A 52 -54.81 24.10 23.38
CA ALA A 52 -55.70 24.75 22.43
C ALA A 52 -55.16 24.69 20.99
N ALA A 53 -53.86 24.97 20.81
CA ALA A 53 -53.19 24.99 19.51
C ALA A 53 -53.07 23.59 18.88
N GLU A 54 -52.89 22.54 19.69
CA GLU A 54 -52.90 21.14 19.22
C GLU A 54 -54.28 20.67 18.74
N ARG A 55 -55.35 21.20 19.33
CA ARG A 55 -56.75 20.91 18.92
C ARG A 55 -57.16 21.67 17.67
N CYS A 56 -56.60 22.87 17.46
CA CYS A 56 -56.79 23.67 16.24
C CYS A 56 -55.46 24.03 15.56
N PRO A 57 -54.77 23.09 14.89
CA PRO A 57 -53.46 23.36 14.29
C PRO A 57 -53.45 24.41 13.17
N ASN A 58 -54.60 24.71 12.57
CA ASN A 58 -54.73 25.65 11.46
C ASN A 58 -54.89 27.12 11.91
N ASP A 59 -55.13 27.39 13.20
CA ASP A 59 -55.28 28.76 13.70
C ASP A 59 -53.91 29.39 13.95
N SER A 60 -53.52 30.32 13.08
CA SER A 60 -52.22 30.99 13.16
C SER A 60 -52.09 31.91 14.37
N ASN A 61 -53.18 32.48 14.87
CA ASN A 61 -53.14 33.46 15.97
C ASN A 61 -52.78 32.79 17.31
N LEU A 62 -53.28 31.58 17.55
CA LEU A 62 -52.95 30.80 18.76
C LEU A 62 -51.47 30.42 18.82
N TRP A 63 -50.89 30.06 17.67
CA TRP A 63 -49.46 29.82 17.57
C TRP A 63 -48.64 31.10 17.76
N LEU A 64 -49.13 32.26 17.30
CA LEU A 64 -48.46 33.54 17.53
C LEU A 64 -48.44 33.93 19.02
N SER A 65 -49.54 33.73 19.75
CA SER A 65 -49.55 33.93 21.21
C SER A 65 -48.55 33.03 21.94
N LEU A 66 -48.34 31.80 21.46
CA LEU A 66 -47.29 30.90 21.97
C LEU A 66 -45.88 31.35 21.59
N VAL A 67 -45.70 32.00 20.43
CA VAL A 67 -44.43 32.62 20.02
C VAL A 67 -44.07 33.77 20.96
N GLU A 68 -45.03 34.65 21.29
CA GLU A 68 -44.82 35.78 22.21
C GLU A 68 -44.36 35.30 23.60
N ILE A 69 -45.00 34.27 24.15
CA ILE A 69 -44.57 33.64 25.42
C ILE A 69 -43.17 33.02 25.32
N ALA A 70 -42.78 32.48 24.15
CA ALA A 70 -41.45 31.94 23.94
C ALA A 70 -40.38 33.04 23.77
N GLU A 71 -40.75 34.19 23.16
CA GLU A 71 -39.91 35.38 23.05
C GLU A 71 -39.60 35.97 24.42
N GLU A 72 -40.60 36.11 25.29
CA GLU A 72 -40.43 36.60 26.67
C GLU A 72 -39.46 35.72 27.49
N LYS A 73 -39.50 34.41 27.27
CA LYS A 73 -38.60 33.43 27.89
C LYS A 73 -37.24 33.31 27.18
N ASN A 74 -37.05 34.03 26.07
CA ASN A 74 -35.87 33.99 25.21
C ASN A 74 -35.48 32.56 24.75
N ASP A 75 -36.47 31.66 24.62
CA ASP A 75 -36.26 30.28 24.17
C ASP A 75 -36.38 30.20 22.64
N LEU A 76 -35.22 30.24 21.98
CA LEU A 76 -35.12 30.22 20.52
C LEU A 76 -35.65 28.90 19.90
N ALA A 77 -35.54 27.77 20.60
CA ALA A 77 -35.94 26.47 20.06
C ALA A 77 -37.47 26.35 20.01
N LEU A 78 -38.15 26.77 21.08
CA LEU A 78 -39.60 26.81 21.13
C LEU A 78 -40.18 27.89 20.21
N ALA A 79 -39.56 29.08 20.15
CA ALA A 79 -39.98 30.13 19.23
C ALA A 79 -39.94 29.66 17.76
N LEU A 80 -38.89 28.93 17.36
CA LEU A 80 -38.78 28.32 16.03
C LEU A 80 -39.88 27.28 15.76
N TYR A 81 -40.19 26.45 16.75
CA TYR A 81 -41.22 25.42 16.62
C TYR A 81 -42.61 26.05 16.42
N TYR A 82 -43.01 26.99 17.28
CA TYR A 82 -44.33 27.63 17.19
C TYR A 82 -44.46 28.48 15.93
N THR A 83 -43.43 29.24 15.56
CA THR A 83 -43.47 30.06 14.34
C THR A 83 -43.62 29.20 13.08
N ARG A 84 -43.08 27.97 13.06
CA ARG A 84 -43.31 27.03 11.94
C ARG A 84 -44.75 26.54 11.85
N GLN A 85 -45.41 26.32 12.99
CA GLN A 85 -46.81 25.92 13.00
C GLN A 85 -47.71 27.10 12.61
N ALA A 86 -47.39 28.32 13.06
CA ALA A 86 -48.07 29.54 12.61
C ALA A 86 -48.04 29.69 11.08
N VAL A 87 -46.87 29.53 10.45
CA VAL A 87 -46.72 29.58 8.97
C VAL A 87 -47.46 28.44 8.25
N ARG A 88 -47.77 27.33 8.93
CA ARG A 88 -48.59 26.25 8.35
C ARG A 88 -50.07 26.60 8.33
N GLY A 89 -50.55 27.29 9.36
CA GLY A 89 -51.92 27.79 9.48
C GLY A 89 -52.23 28.86 8.43
N ASP A 90 -51.42 29.93 8.40
CA ASP A 90 -51.48 30.94 7.34
C ASP A 90 -50.18 30.97 6.51
N ARG A 91 -50.28 30.46 5.27
CA ARG A 91 -49.15 30.42 4.33
C ARG A 91 -48.93 31.74 3.60
N GLN A 92 -49.93 32.62 3.55
CA GLN A 92 -49.92 33.86 2.77
C GLN A 92 -49.39 35.04 3.59
N ASP A 93 -49.44 34.97 4.93
CA ASP A 93 -48.92 36.03 5.80
C ASP A 93 -47.39 36.19 5.66
N ALA A 94 -46.98 37.35 5.15
CA ALA A 94 -45.59 37.72 4.98
C ALA A 94 -44.90 38.08 6.31
N SER A 95 -45.65 38.59 7.28
CA SER A 95 -45.12 39.08 8.57
C SER A 95 -44.59 37.93 9.43
N ILE A 96 -45.37 36.85 9.56
CA ILE A 96 -45.00 35.63 10.29
C ILE A 96 -43.77 34.97 9.65
N ARG A 97 -43.72 34.99 8.32
CA ARG A 97 -42.59 34.44 7.56
C ARG A 97 -41.30 35.24 7.76
N GLN A 98 -41.39 36.57 7.83
CA GLN A 98 -40.24 37.42 8.18
C GLN A 98 -39.74 37.13 9.60
N ARG A 99 -40.63 36.97 10.57
CA ARG A 99 -40.26 36.53 11.94
C ARG A 99 -39.55 35.18 11.93
N LEU A 100 -40.06 34.19 11.18
CA LEU A 100 -39.42 32.88 11.04
C LEU A 100 -38.02 32.96 10.43
N ILE A 101 -37.84 33.78 9.38
CA ILE A 101 -36.53 34.00 8.75
C ILE A 101 -35.53 34.56 9.78
N ALA A 102 -35.93 35.57 10.56
CA ALA A 102 -35.07 36.17 11.58
C ALA A 102 -34.64 35.15 12.65
N TYR A 103 -35.56 34.29 13.11
CA TYR A 103 -35.21 33.22 14.06
C TYR A 103 -34.32 32.15 13.46
N LEU A 104 -34.53 31.76 12.21
CA LEU A 104 -33.69 30.78 11.52
C LEU A 104 -32.25 31.30 11.32
N GLU A 105 -32.08 32.60 11.05
CA GLU A 105 -30.77 33.22 10.97
C GLU A 105 -30.07 33.28 12.32
N ARG A 106 -30.79 33.67 13.39
CA ARG A 106 -30.26 33.67 14.75
C ARG A 106 -29.87 32.27 15.24
N ALA A 107 -30.55 31.24 14.75
CA ALA A 107 -30.24 29.83 15.04
C ALA A 107 -29.16 29.22 14.11
N GLY A 108 -28.56 30.02 13.21
CA GLY A 108 -27.54 29.54 12.26
C GLY A 108 -28.06 28.64 11.13
N ARG A 109 -29.38 28.46 11.00
CA ARG A 109 -30.03 27.61 9.97
C ARG A 109 -30.21 28.35 8.64
N ARG A 110 -29.09 28.82 8.08
CA ARG A 110 -29.07 29.72 6.91
C ARG A 110 -29.79 29.14 5.67
N ARG A 111 -29.61 27.85 5.36
CA ARG A 111 -30.25 27.19 4.20
C ARG A 111 -31.78 27.27 4.25
N GLU A 112 -32.37 27.06 5.43
CA GLU A 112 -33.82 27.10 5.61
C GLU A 112 -34.34 28.54 5.52
N ALA A 113 -33.63 29.49 6.14
CA ALA A 113 -33.96 30.91 6.04
C ALA A 113 -34.04 31.37 4.57
N LEU A 114 -33.08 30.97 3.73
CA LEU A 114 -33.07 31.30 2.31
C LEU A 114 -34.23 30.66 1.54
N ASN A 115 -34.64 29.43 1.88
CA ASN A 115 -35.82 28.80 1.26
C ASN A 115 -37.11 29.54 1.61
N HIS A 116 -37.25 30.00 2.86
CA HIS A 116 -38.39 30.83 3.27
C HIS A 116 -38.35 32.22 2.61
N ARG A 117 -37.16 32.80 2.38
CA ARG A 117 -36.99 34.03 1.58
C ARG A 117 -37.42 33.82 0.14
N LEU A 118 -37.02 32.72 -0.50
CA LEU A 118 -37.42 32.40 -1.87
C LEU A 118 -38.94 32.30 -2.01
N PHE A 119 -39.60 31.68 -1.03
CA PHE A 119 -41.06 31.61 -1.00
C PHE A 119 -41.69 32.99 -0.72
N GLY A 120 -41.10 33.79 0.17
CA GLY A 120 -41.56 35.14 0.48
C GLY A 120 -41.60 36.07 -0.74
N LEU A 121 -40.63 35.93 -1.66
CA LEU A 121 -40.61 36.64 -2.94
C LEU A 121 -41.84 36.37 -3.82
N SER A 122 -42.59 35.29 -3.57
CA SER A 122 -43.82 35.00 -4.28
C SER A 122 -45.07 35.67 -3.70
N LEU A 123 -45.04 36.05 -2.43
CA LEU A 123 -46.16 36.65 -1.69
C LEU A 123 -46.13 38.17 -1.73
N THR A 124 -44.93 38.76 -1.65
CA THR A 124 -44.72 40.21 -1.74
C THR A 124 -43.93 40.53 -3.01
N PRO A 125 -44.59 40.71 -4.16
CA PRO A 125 -43.91 41.18 -5.37
C PRO A 125 -43.42 42.61 -5.17
N GLU A 126 -42.19 42.90 -5.59
CA GLU A 126 -41.65 44.25 -5.57
C GLU A 126 -42.31 45.10 -6.67
N SER A 127 -42.25 46.43 -6.53
CA SER A 127 -42.96 47.37 -7.40
C SER A 127 -42.53 47.32 -8.87
N THR A 128 -41.35 46.78 -9.19
CA THR A 128 -40.87 46.63 -10.56
C THR A 128 -40.28 45.23 -10.81
N GLY A 129 -40.62 44.63 -11.95
CA GLY A 129 -40.13 43.29 -12.34
C GLY A 129 -38.59 43.13 -12.39
N PRO A 130 -37.81 44.14 -12.81
CA PRO A 130 -36.34 44.06 -12.77
C PRO A 130 -35.75 44.01 -11.36
N GLU A 131 -36.33 44.74 -10.41
CA GLU A 131 -35.87 44.74 -9.01
C GLU A 131 -36.14 43.39 -8.35
N GLN A 132 -37.33 42.83 -8.59
CA GLN A 132 -37.66 41.49 -8.10
C GLN A 132 -36.74 40.41 -8.68
N PHE A 133 -36.36 40.54 -9.95
CA PHE A 133 -35.37 39.66 -10.58
C PHE A 133 -33.98 39.82 -9.93
N ARG A 134 -33.57 41.06 -9.63
CA ARG A 134 -32.30 41.36 -8.95
C ARG A 134 -32.23 40.72 -7.56
N VAL A 135 -33.33 40.74 -6.80
CA VAL A 135 -33.40 40.11 -5.48
C VAL A 135 -33.35 38.58 -5.60
N ALA A 136 -34.07 38.00 -6.56
CA ALA A 136 -33.99 36.56 -6.82
C ALA A 136 -32.58 36.10 -7.24
N ARG A 137 -31.88 36.91 -8.04
CA ARG A 137 -30.48 36.67 -8.42
C ARG A 137 -29.55 36.67 -7.20
N ASN A 138 -29.63 37.70 -6.36
CA ASN A 138 -28.80 37.78 -5.15
C ASN A 138 -29.04 36.57 -4.23
N LEU A 139 -30.30 36.14 -4.12
CA LEU A 139 -30.67 34.96 -3.34
C LEU A 139 -30.08 33.67 -3.92
N ALA A 140 -30.11 33.52 -5.24
CA ALA A 140 -29.49 32.39 -5.91
C ALA A 140 -27.96 32.34 -5.72
N ASP A 141 -27.30 33.50 -5.71
CA ASP A 141 -25.87 33.61 -5.43
C ASP A 141 -25.54 33.23 -3.97
N GLU A 142 -26.42 33.54 -3.01
CA GLU A 142 -26.27 33.08 -1.63
C GLU A 142 -26.41 31.55 -1.51
N PHE A 143 -27.36 30.94 -2.23
CA PHE A 143 -27.47 29.49 -2.30
C PHE A 143 -26.24 28.83 -2.94
N PHE A 144 -25.69 29.46 -3.97
CA PHE A 144 -24.47 28.99 -4.61
C PHE A 144 -23.27 29.03 -3.67
N LYS A 145 -23.10 30.10 -2.88
CA LYS A 145 -22.06 30.21 -1.83
C LYS A 145 -22.17 29.12 -0.75
N LEU A 146 -23.38 28.60 -0.50
CA LEU A 146 -23.63 27.48 0.41
C LEU A 146 -23.48 26.11 -0.24
N MET A 147 -22.97 26.03 -1.48
CA MET A 147 -22.84 24.80 -2.27
C MET A 147 -24.19 24.10 -2.55
N ASP A 148 -25.33 24.81 -2.42
CA ASP A 148 -26.67 24.26 -2.69
C ASP A 148 -27.12 24.61 -4.12
N MET A 149 -26.54 23.91 -5.08
CA MET A 149 -26.80 24.11 -6.51
C MET A 149 -28.27 23.90 -6.89
N ASN A 150 -28.98 23.03 -6.18
CA ASN A 150 -30.37 22.71 -6.48
C ASN A 150 -31.32 23.87 -6.17
N CYS A 151 -31.16 24.50 -5.01
CA CYS A 151 -31.97 25.67 -4.64
C CYS A 151 -31.58 26.92 -5.43
N ALA A 152 -30.29 27.11 -5.75
CA ALA A 152 -29.85 28.20 -6.64
C ALA A 152 -30.53 28.12 -8.02
N ILE A 153 -30.55 26.95 -8.65
CA ILE A 153 -31.24 26.73 -9.93
C ILE A 153 -32.73 27.05 -9.82
N ARG A 154 -33.40 26.59 -8.74
CA ARG A 154 -34.83 26.86 -8.53
C ARG A 154 -35.15 28.34 -8.36
N ALA A 155 -34.28 29.08 -7.67
CA ALA A 155 -34.44 30.52 -7.47
C ALA A 155 -34.40 31.27 -8.81
N TYR A 156 -33.45 30.91 -9.67
CA TYR A 156 -33.39 31.45 -11.03
C TYR A 156 -34.56 31.00 -11.91
N GLU A 157 -34.94 29.71 -11.89
CA GLU A 157 -36.10 29.20 -12.63
C GLU A 157 -37.37 30.00 -12.29
N ALA A 158 -37.64 30.22 -11.00
CA ALA A 158 -38.79 31.00 -10.54
C ALA A 158 -38.72 32.48 -10.96
N ALA A 159 -37.52 33.06 -11.02
CA ALA A 159 -37.31 34.43 -11.48
C ALA A 159 -37.61 34.58 -12.98
N PHE A 160 -37.12 33.63 -13.80
CA PHE A 160 -37.35 33.63 -15.24
C PHE A 160 -38.80 33.29 -15.62
N GLU A 161 -39.48 32.43 -14.87
CA GLU A 161 -40.89 32.09 -15.09
C GLU A 161 -41.79 33.31 -14.88
N LYS A 162 -41.53 34.11 -13.84
CA LYS A 162 -42.30 35.33 -13.54
C LYS A 162 -41.91 36.52 -14.41
N PHE A 163 -40.62 36.68 -14.70
CA PHE A 163 -40.09 37.83 -15.45
C PHE A 163 -39.16 37.42 -16.60
N PRO A 164 -39.69 36.82 -17.70
CA PRO A 164 -38.86 36.30 -18.79
C PRO A 164 -38.01 37.36 -19.51
N LYS A 165 -38.47 38.62 -19.54
CA LYS A 165 -37.82 39.74 -20.27
C LYS A 165 -36.78 40.49 -19.45
N SER A 166 -36.73 40.27 -18.12
CA SER A 166 -35.86 41.02 -17.21
C SER A 166 -34.49 40.40 -17.01
N GLY A 167 -34.33 39.11 -17.29
CA GLY A 167 -33.05 38.42 -17.14
C GLY A 167 -32.04 38.78 -18.23
N THR A 168 -30.81 39.11 -17.83
CA THR A 168 -29.72 39.41 -18.77
C THR A 168 -29.19 38.13 -19.40
N GLU A 169 -28.42 38.27 -20.49
CA GLU A 169 -27.75 37.13 -21.11
C GLU A 169 -26.72 36.47 -20.18
N SER A 170 -26.07 37.26 -19.32
CA SER A 170 -25.17 36.77 -18.28
C SER A 170 -25.91 35.87 -17.29
N ASP A 171 -27.11 36.27 -16.85
CA ASP A 171 -27.92 35.47 -15.92
C ASP A 171 -28.33 34.13 -16.56
N LYS A 172 -28.72 34.14 -17.84
CA LYS A 172 -29.00 32.91 -18.61
C LYS A 172 -27.77 32.00 -18.66
N ASN A 173 -26.58 32.56 -18.85
CA ASN A 173 -25.34 31.81 -18.87
C ASN A 173 -25.01 31.17 -17.52
N THR A 174 -25.16 31.92 -16.42
CA THR A 174 -24.96 31.42 -15.06
C THR A 174 -25.88 30.24 -14.75
N VAL A 175 -27.18 30.35 -15.03
CA VAL A 175 -28.16 29.28 -14.80
C VAL A 175 -27.84 28.03 -15.59
N VAL A 176 -27.54 28.16 -16.89
CA VAL A 176 -27.17 27.03 -17.72
C VAL A 176 -25.89 26.37 -17.22
N THR A 177 -24.90 27.16 -16.80
CA THR A 177 -23.65 26.64 -16.21
C THR A 177 -23.96 25.79 -14.98
N MET A 178 -24.81 26.31 -14.09
CA MET A 178 -25.22 25.60 -12.89
C MET A 178 -25.94 24.27 -13.21
N MET A 179 -26.83 24.28 -14.21
CA MET A 179 -27.54 23.07 -14.65
C MET A 179 -26.61 22.05 -15.31
N VAL A 180 -25.64 22.49 -16.12
CA VAL A 180 -24.67 21.63 -16.81
C VAL A 180 -23.69 20.98 -15.83
N GLN A 181 -23.26 21.72 -14.80
CA GLN A 181 -22.43 21.21 -13.70
C GLN A 181 -23.20 20.21 -12.83
N GLY A 182 -24.47 20.48 -12.54
CA GLY A 182 -25.35 19.56 -11.81
C GLY A 182 -25.90 18.39 -12.64
N GLU A 183 -25.37 18.16 -13.85
CA GLU A 183 -25.80 17.12 -14.81
C GLU A 183 -27.31 17.12 -15.16
N LYS A 184 -28.01 18.23 -14.92
CA LYS A 184 -29.45 18.38 -15.22
C LYS A 184 -29.70 18.77 -16.68
N ASN A 185 -29.21 17.95 -17.61
CA ASN A 185 -29.21 18.26 -19.04
C ASN A 185 -30.64 18.45 -19.61
N ILE A 186 -31.63 17.72 -19.10
CA ILE A 186 -33.04 17.84 -19.53
C ILE A 186 -33.60 19.22 -19.18
N LYS A 187 -33.39 19.67 -17.93
CA LYS A 187 -33.83 21.01 -17.48
C LYS A 187 -33.10 22.12 -18.22
N ALA A 188 -31.80 21.94 -18.49
CA ALA A 188 -31.05 22.88 -19.31
C ALA A 188 -31.65 23.03 -20.71
N LEU A 189 -32.06 21.93 -21.35
CA LEU A 189 -32.72 21.99 -22.66
C LEU A 189 -34.08 22.69 -22.57
N GLN A 190 -34.89 22.41 -21.55
CA GLN A 190 -36.14 23.12 -21.31
C GLN A 190 -35.92 24.62 -21.18
N PHE A 191 -34.90 25.02 -20.41
CA PHE A 191 -34.52 26.42 -20.25
C PHE A 191 -34.12 27.08 -21.58
N PHE A 192 -33.35 26.39 -22.41
CA PHE A 192 -32.98 26.88 -23.74
C PHE A 192 -34.19 27.06 -24.68
N VAL A 193 -35.15 26.14 -24.64
CA VAL A 193 -36.35 26.23 -25.49
C VAL A 193 -37.29 27.35 -25.01
N SER A 194 -37.43 27.51 -23.70
CA SER A 194 -38.36 28.50 -23.11
C SER A 194 -37.82 29.93 -23.12
N TYR A 195 -36.51 30.13 -22.90
CA TYR A 195 -35.95 31.46 -22.62
C TYR A 195 -34.81 31.90 -23.56
N CYS A 196 -34.33 31.02 -24.44
CA CYS A 196 -33.25 31.33 -25.39
C CYS A 196 -33.69 31.19 -26.86
N ASP A 197 -34.99 31.14 -27.13
CA ASP A 197 -35.60 31.00 -28.47
C ASP A 197 -35.05 29.82 -29.31
N VAL A 198 -34.62 28.75 -28.64
CA VAL A 198 -34.14 27.54 -29.29
C VAL A 198 -35.32 26.67 -29.69
N SER A 199 -35.38 26.25 -30.95
CA SER A 199 -36.46 25.41 -31.47
C SER A 199 -35.91 24.15 -32.13
N LEU A 200 -36.38 22.99 -31.65
CA LEU A 200 -36.12 21.68 -32.24
C LEU A 200 -37.32 21.26 -33.09
N ILE A 201 -37.07 20.93 -34.36
CA ILE A 201 -38.10 20.64 -35.37
C ILE A 201 -38.00 19.17 -35.79
N LYS A 202 -39.13 18.46 -35.74
CA LYS A 202 -39.27 17.09 -36.27
C LYS A 202 -39.33 17.06 -37.79
N ALA A 203 -39.10 15.89 -38.40
CA ALA A 203 -39.27 15.70 -39.84
C ALA A 203 -40.65 16.14 -40.38
N ASN A 204 -41.70 16.09 -39.54
CA ASN A 204 -43.06 16.54 -39.87
C ASN A 204 -43.34 18.03 -39.55
N ARG A 205 -42.30 18.87 -39.38
CA ARG A 205 -42.38 20.31 -39.05
C ARG A 205 -43.00 20.66 -37.69
N LYS A 206 -43.34 19.69 -36.83
CA LYS A 206 -43.80 19.99 -35.47
C LYS A 206 -42.62 20.42 -34.58
N ARG A 207 -42.81 21.50 -33.82
CA ARG A 207 -41.84 22.02 -32.84
C ARG A 207 -41.92 21.23 -31.53
N LEU A 208 -40.79 21.08 -30.84
CA LEU A 208 -40.75 20.53 -29.49
C LEU A 208 -41.42 21.50 -28.50
N SER A 209 -42.39 21.02 -27.73
CA SER A 209 -42.91 21.79 -26.59
C SER A 209 -42.02 21.56 -25.35
N PRO A 210 -41.78 22.60 -24.51
CA PRO A 210 -40.95 22.49 -23.31
C PRO A 210 -41.36 21.35 -22.36
N ASP A 211 -42.67 21.09 -22.23
CA ASP A 211 -43.20 20.11 -21.28
C ASP A 211 -43.15 18.66 -21.79
N SER A 212 -42.98 18.46 -23.11
CA SER A 212 -42.93 17.13 -23.72
C SER A 212 -41.56 16.45 -23.66
N ILE A 213 -40.54 17.17 -23.16
CA ILE A 213 -39.15 16.70 -23.07
C ILE A 213 -39.04 15.68 -21.95
N THR A 214 -39.28 14.42 -22.30
CA THR A 214 -39.00 13.28 -21.42
C THR A 214 -37.67 12.68 -21.86
N GLY A 215 -36.82 12.28 -20.91
CA GLY A 215 -35.48 11.71 -21.18
C GLY A 215 -35.48 10.35 -21.91
N SER A 216 -36.58 10.00 -22.58
CA SER A 216 -36.76 8.75 -23.30
C SER A 216 -35.99 8.76 -24.63
N ARG A 217 -35.11 7.75 -24.83
CA ARG A 217 -34.31 7.54 -26.04
C ARG A 217 -35.14 7.54 -27.34
N SER A 218 -36.43 7.23 -27.26
CA SER A 218 -37.34 7.15 -28.41
C SER A 218 -37.69 8.52 -29.00
N GLN A 219 -37.66 9.60 -28.20
CA GLN A 219 -37.95 10.96 -28.69
C GLN A 219 -36.76 11.59 -29.44
N VAL A 220 -35.55 11.15 -29.13
CA VAL A 220 -34.30 11.78 -29.57
C VAL A 220 -34.07 11.66 -31.09
N LYS A 221 -34.43 10.52 -31.68
CA LYS A 221 -34.25 10.25 -33.12
C LYS A 221 -35.24 11.00 -34.04
N LEU A 222 -36.31 11.59 -33.48
CA LEU A 222 -37.39 12.22 -34.26
C LEU A 222 -37.09 13.65 -34.72
N TYR A 223 -36.12 14.32 -34.09
CA TYR A 223 -35.78 15.72 -34.36
C TYR A 223 -34.60 15.81 -35.32
N THR A 224 -34.80 16.52 -36.43
CA THR A 224 -33.83 16.56 -37.53
C THR A 224 -33.21 17.94 -37.74
N ARG A 225 -33.83 19.00 -37.20
CA ARG A 225 -33.33 20.37 -37.37
C ARG A 225 -33.41 21.18 -36.07
N CYS A 226 -32.33 21.88 -35.74
CA CYS A 226 -32.25 22.82 -34.63
C CYS A 226 -32.10 24.25 -35.16
N THR A 227 -32.92 25.17 -34.67
CA THR A 227 -32.81 26.60 -34.97
C THR A 227 -32.62 27.38 -33.68
N TYR A 228 -31.61 28.25 -33.64
CA TYR A 228 -31.29 29.11 -32.51
C TYR A 228 -30.92 30.53 -33.01
N PRO A 229 -31.11 31.58 -32.19
CA PRO A 229 -30.85 32.96 -32.61
C PRO A 229 -29.38 33.23 -32.94
N ARG A 230 -29.13 34.09 -33.92
CA ARG A 230 -27.76 34.59 -34.22
C ARG A 230 -27.23 35.55 -33.15
N THR A 231 -28.12 36.11 -32.34
CA THR A 231 -27.82 37.03 -31.23
C THR A 231 -27.31 36.31 -29.98
N LEU A 232 -27.39 34.97 -29.92
CA LEU A 232 -26.92 34.19 -28.78
C LEU A 232 -25.39 34.22 -28.69
N SER A 233 -24.88 34.50 -27.49
CA SER A 233 -23.45 34.50 -27.17
C SER A 233 -22.79 33.18 -27.54
N THR A 234 -21.49 33.26 -27.84
CA THR A 234 -20.69 32.10 -28.21
C THR A 234 -20.65 31.06 -27.10
N GLU A 235 -20.63 31.48 -25.83
CA GLU A 235 -20.57 30.59 -24.68
C GLU A 235 -21.88 29.80 -24.49
N LEU A 236 -23.04 30.48 -24.52
CA LEU A 236 -24.35 29.83 -24.47
C LEU A 236 -24.55 28.87 -25.64
N THR A 237 -24.05 29.22 -26.82
CA THR A 237 -24.10 28.36 -28.01
C THR A 237 -23.32 27.05 -27.81
N VAL A 238 -22.10 27.12 -27.26
CA VAL A 238 -21.29 25.91 -27.00
C VAL A 238 -21.92 25.06 -25.90
N LYS A 239 -22.48 25.67 -24.85
CA LYS A 239 -23.22 24.95 -23.79
C LYS A 239 -24.47 24.27 -24.34
N LEU A 240 -25.21 24.94 -25.23
CA LEU A 240 -26.34 24.35 -25.95
C LEU A 240 -25.90 23.12 -26.74
N PHE A 241 -24.79 23.21 -27.47
CA PHE A 241 -24.25 22.08 -28.23
C PHE A 241 -23.91 20.90 -27.30
N LEU A 242 -23.23 21.16 -26.19
CA LEU A 242 -22.90 20.14 -25.22
C LEU A 242 -24.15 19.45 -24.64
N VAL A 243 -25.16 20.22 -24.23
CA VAL A 243 -26.43 19.68 -23.70
C VAL A 243 -27.14 18.81 -24.74
N LEU A 244 -27.25 19.28 -25.99
CA LEU A 244 -27.88 18.54 -27.07
C LEU A 244 -27.13 17.25 -27.41
N VAL A 245 -25.79 17.28 -27.41
CA VAL A 245 -24.98 16.09 -27.63
C VAL A 245 -25.14 15.11 -26.47
N ARG A 246 -25.11 15.56 -25.21
CA ARG A 246 -25.35 14.70 -24.02
C ARG A 246 -26.72 14.01 -24.06
N LEU A 247 -27.74 14.71 -24.55
CA LEU A 247 -29.09 14.17 -24.75
C LEU A 247 -29.24 13.37 -26.06
N GLN A 248 -28.15 13.12 -26.79
CA GLN A 248 -28.07 12.33 -28.02
C GLN A 248 -28.81 12.91 -29.25
N PHE A 249 -29.14 14.20 -29.30
CA PHE A 249 -29.74 14.88 -30.47
C PHE A 249 -28.71 15.15 -31.57
N THR A 250 -27.91 14.15 -31.93
CA THR A 250 -26.71 14.31 -32.77
C THR A 250 -27.05 14.66 -34.22
N THR A 251 -28.10 14.05 -34.79
CA THR A 251 -28.56 14.31 -36.18
C THR A 251 -28.87 15.79 -36.44
N ALA A 252 -29.49 16.47 -35.47
CA ALA A 252 -29.87 17.87 -35.61
C ALA A 252 -28.71 18.84 -35.36
N ILE A 253 -27.74 18.47 -34.53
CA ILE A 253 -26.74 19.40 -34.00
C ILE A 253 -25.36 19.27 -34.65
N THR A 254 -24.95 18.07 -35.10
CA THR A 254 -23.61 17.83 -35.65
C THR A 254 -23.23 18.78 -36.81
N PRO A 255 -24.11 19.08 -37.78
CA PRO A 255 -23.79 20.04 -38.84
C PRO A 255 -23.54 21.47 -38.32
N HIS A 256 -24.28 21.89 -37.28
CA HIS A 256 -24.11 23.20 -36.66
C HIS A 256 -22.82 23.28 -35.86
N VAL A 257 -22.48 22.20 -35.14
CA VAL A 257 -21.21 22.07 -34.41
C VAL A 257 -20.04 22.20 -35.38
N LEU A 258 -20.04 21.40 -36.46
CA LEU A 258 -18.97 21.44 -37.47
C LEU A 258 -18.84 22.81 -38.15
N LYS A 259 -19.94 23.54 -38.37
CA LYS A 259 -19.89 24.87 -39.00
C LYS A 259 -19.35 25.95 -38.06
N ARG A 260 -19.65 25.87 -36.76
CA ARG A 260 -19.34 26.94 -35.78
C ARG A 260 -18.01 26.73 -35.06
N PHE A 261 -17.36 25.58 -35.22
CA PHE A 261 -15.97 25.34 -34.79
C PHE A 261 -15.00 26.21 -35.61
N THR A 262 -14.81 27.47 -35.17
CA THR A 262 -13.86 28.44 -35.76
C THR A 262 -12.68 28.69 -34.81
N SER A 263 -11.60 29.24 -35.35
CA SER A 263 -10.38 29.57 -34.58
C SER A 263 -10.67 30.53 -33.41
N ASP A 264 -11.54 31.53 -33.60
CA ASP A 264 -11.90 32.49 -32.55
C ASP A 264 -12.65 31.85 -31.37
N LEU A 265 -13.43 30.81 -31.63
CA LEU A 265 -14.14 30.07 -30.60
C LEU A 265 -13.17 29.18 -29.80
N ALA A 266 -12.24 28.54 -30.49
CA ALA A 266 -11.21 27.72 -29.86
C ALA A 266 -10.33 28.55 -28.93
N LYS A 267 -9.95 29.78 -29.31
CA LYS A 267 -9.17 30.69 -28.47
C LYS A 267 -9.80 30.97 -27.10
N LYS A 268 -11.13 31.07 -27.02
CA LYS A 268 -11.84 31.49 -25.80
C LYS A 268 -12.44 30.34 -25.00
N HIS A 269 -12.81 29.23 -25.67
CA HIS A 269 -13.62 28.17 -25.06
C HIS A 269 -13.19 26.76 -25.48
N TYR A 270 -11.89 26.51 -25.66
CA TYR A 270 -11.40 25.17 -26.06
C TYR A 270 -11.81 24.06 -25.08
N ASP A 271 -11.89 24.33 -23.77
CA ASP A 271 -12.31 23.36 -22.75
C ASP A 271 -13.69 22.78 -23.05
N TRP A 272 -14.65 23.67 -23.35
CA TRP A 272 -16.01 23.27 -23.69
C TRP A 272 -16.09 22.54 -25.04
N LEU A 273 -15.27 22.93 -26.01
CA LEU A 273 -15.17 22.22 -27.29
C LEU A 273 -14.60 20.81 -27.08
N LEU A 274 -13.62 20.65 -26.20
CA LEU A 274 -13.04 19.37 -25.84
C LEU A 274 -14.07 18.49 -25.12
N ASP A 275 -14.89 19.06 -24.24
CA ASP A 275 -15.98 18.34 -23.56
C ASP A 275 -17.06 17.88 -24.54
N ILE A 276 -17.36 18.65 -25.58
CA ILE A 276 -18.22 18.21 -26.69
C ILE A 276 -17.60 16.99 -27.38
N VAL A 277 -16.31 17.04 -27.71
CA VAL A 277 -15.59 15.92 -28.34
C VAL A 277 -15.60 14.67 -27.43
N LYS A 278 -15.28 14.82 -26.14
CA LYS A 278 -15.36 13.72 -25.15
C LYS A 278 -16.76 13.12 -25.11
N THR A 279 -17.79 13.95 -25.20
CA THR A 279 -19.19 13.48 -25.21
C THR A 279 -19.51 12.71 -26.50
N TYR A 280 -19.05 13.18 -27.67
CA TYR A 280 -19.20 12.43 -28.93
C TYR A 280 -18.52 11.05 -28.89
N ARG A 281 -17.31 10.96 -28.29
CA ARG A 281 -16.63 9.67 -28.07
C ARG A 281 -17.43 8.75 -27.15
N LYS A 282 -17.95 9.26 -26.03
CA LYS A 282 -18.82 8.47 -25.11
C LYS A 282 -20.08 7.91 -25.79
N ILE A 283 -20.60 8.59 -26.81
CA ILE A 283 -21.78 8.17 -27.58
C ILE A 283 -21.41 7.18 -28.70
N GLY A 284 -20.11 7.03 -29.02
CA GLY A 284 -19.61 6.15 -30.10
C GLY A 284 -19.57 6.80 -31.48
N MET A 285 -19.72 8.13 -31.58
CA MET A 285 -19.61 8.87 -32.85
C MET A 285 -18.15 9.27 -33.13
N ASN A 286 -17.31 8.26 -33.31
CA ASN A 286 -15.85 8.43 -33.41
C ASN A 286 -15.42 9.22 -34.66
N SER A 287 -16.12 9.06 -35.78
CA SER A 287 -15.81 9.78 -37.03
C SER A 287 -16.00 11.30 -36.91
N THR A 288 -17.06 11.73 -36.22
CA THR A 288 -17.30 13.15 -35.95
C THR A 288 -16.30 13.70 -34.93
N ALA A 289 -15.99 12.94 -33.89
CA ALA A 289 -14.98 13.32 -32.90
C ALA A 289 -13.61 13.50 -33.55
N LEU A 290 -13.22 12.59 -34.46
CA LEU A 290 -11.98 12.67 -35.22
C LEU A 290 -11.93 13.95 -36.07
N GLN A 291 -12.96 14.24 -36.86
CA GLN A 291 -13.03 15.47 -37.67
C GLN A 291 -12.89 16.75 -36.83
N LEU A 292 -13.52 16.79 -35.65
CA LEU A 292 -13.41 17.93 -34.74
C LEU A 292 -12.01 18.07 -34.15
N LEU A 293 -11.38 16.96 -33.75
CA LEU A 293 -10.01 16.94 -33.22
C LEU A 293 -8.98 17.33 -34.28
N THR A 294 -9.12 16.86 -35.53
CA THR A 294 -8.25 17.27 -36.64
C THR A 294 -8.36 18.77 -36.92
N ARG A 295 -9.54 19.38 -36.75
CA ARG A 295 -9.65 20.85 -36.86
C ARG A 295 -9.00 21.55 -35.67
N LEU A 296 -9.19 21.04 -34.46
CA LEU A 296 -8.57 21.61 -33.26
C LEU A 296 -7.03 21.52 -33.32
N SER A 297 -6.45 20.49 -33.92
CA SER A 297 -4.98 20.40 -34.05
C SER A 297 -4.40 21.44 -35.02
N THR A 298 -5.20 21.97 -35.95
CA THR A 298 -4.75 22.98 -36.93
C THR A 298 -4.75 24.42 -36.40
N PHE A 299 -5.47 24.72 -35.31
CA PHE A 299 -5.54 26.10 -34.83
C PHE A 299 -4.32 26.47 -33.97
N GLU A 300 -3.81 27.68 -34.17
CA GLU A 300 -2.57 28.19 -33.53
C GLU A 300 -2.57 28.14 -31.99
N THR A 301 -3.74 28.26 -31.36
CA THR A 301 -3.87 28.27 -29.89
C THR A 301 -4.05 26.89 -29.28
N THR A 302 -4.57 25.93 -30.05
CA THR A 302 -4.86 24.58 -29.57
C THR A 302 -3.85 23.55 -30.04
N LYS A 303 -3.04 23.86 -31.07
CA LYS A 303 -1.97 22.98 -31.56
C LYS A 303 -0.89 22.69 -30.53
N THR A 304 -0.70 23.59 -29.56
CA THR A 304 0.30 23.44 -28.48
C THR A 304 -0.20 22.60 -27.31
N ILE A 305 -1.48 22.20 -27.29
CA ILE A 305 -2.10 21.50 -26.16
C ILE A 305 -1.92 19.98 -26.32
N PRO A 306 -1.16 19.30 -25.43
CA PRO A 306 -0.90 17.85 -25.53
C PRO A 306 -2.16 16.99 -25.52
N LEU A 307 -3.15 17.36 -24.69
CA LEU A 307 -4.38 16.60 -24.51
C LEU A 307 -5.21 16.44 -25.80
N ILE A 308 -5.14 17.43 -26.70
CA ILE A 308 -5.88 17.37 -27.98
C ILE A 308 -5.24 16.34 -28.90
N TRP A 309 -3.91 16.33 -28.98
CA TRP A 309 -3.16 15.37 -29.80
C TRP A 309 -3.23 13.95 -29.25
N THR A 310 -3.22 13.75 -27.93
CA THR A 310 -3.41 12.41 -27.35
C THR A 310 -4.81 11.87 -27.64
N MET A 311 -5.85 12.69 -27.48
CA MET A 311 -7.21 12.30 -27.85
C MET A 311 -7.38 12.08 -29.36
N LEU A 312 -6.68 12.86 -30.20
CA LEU A 312 -6.66 12.66 -31.65
C LEU A 312 -6.07 11.30 -31.99
N ALA A 313 -4.92 10.96 -31.41
CA ALA A 313 -4.25 9.68 -31.62
C ALA A 313 -5.13 8.50 -31.15
N GLU A 314 -5.79 8.62 -29.99
CA GLU A 314 -6.74 7.60 -29.52
C GLU A 314 -7.89 7.39 -30.52
N CYS A 315 -8.49 8.47 -31.02
CA CYS A 315 -9.55 8.40 -32.04
C CYS A 315 -9.06 7.81 -33.37
N GLN A 316 -7.82 8.09 -33.77
CA GLN A 316 -7.20 7.52 -34.97
C GLN A 316 -6.96 6.02 -34.81
N VAL A 317 -6.53 5.56 -33.64
CA VAL A 317 -6.42 4.13 -33.31
C VAL A 317 -7.78 3.45 -33.40
N GLU A 318 -8.83 4.04 -32.82
CA GLU A 318 -10.21 3.53 -32.91
C GLU A 318 -10.73 3.51 -34.35
N ALA A 319 -10.27 4.43 -35.21
CA ALA A 319 -10.61 4.49 -36.63
C ALA A 319 -9.75 3.58 -37.54
N GLY A 320 -8.73 2.91 -36.99
CA GLY A 320 -7.79 2.07 -37.74
C GLY A 320 -6.68 2.83 -38.48
N GLN A 321 -6.53 4.14 -38.25
CA GLN A 321 -5.48 4.99 -38.82
C GLN A 321 -4.21 4.92 -37.94
N ILE A 322 -3.50 3.79 -38.00
CA ILE A 322 -2.40 3.49 -37.06
C ILE A 322 -1.18 4.40 -37.27
N GLU A 323 -0.75 4.64 -38.51
CA GLU A 323 0.45 5.47 -38.78
C GLU A 323 0.22 6.93 -38.37
N ASP A 324 -0.95 7.51 -38.69
CA ASP A 324 -1.30 8.87 -38.28
C ASP A 324 -1.34 9.01 -36.75
N ALA A 325 -1.81 7.97 -36.03
CA ALA A 325 -1.81 7.94 -34.58
C ALA A 325 -0.39 7.88 -33.99
N LEU A 326 0.52 7.13 -34.62
CA LEU A 326 1.93 7.08 -34.21
C LEU A 326 2.60 8.44 -34.37
N ASP A 327 2.35 9.15 -35.47
CA ASP A 327 2.89 10.50 -35.70
C ASP A 327 2.30 11.53 -34.73
N ALA A 328 0.99 11.44 -34.45
CA ALA A 328 0.34 12.28 -33.45
C ALA A 328 0.93 12.08 -32.04
N TYR A 329 1.14 10.82 -31.61
CA TYR A 329 1.82 10.55 -30.35
C TYR A 329 3.28 10.99 -30.35
N ARG A 330 4.01 10.82 -31.46
CA ARG A 330 5.40 11.25 -31.59
C ARG A 330 5.52 12.77 -31.41
N HIS A 331 4.64 13.54 -32.05
CA HIS A 331 4.57 15.00 -31.90
C HIS A 331 4.32 15.41 -30.44
N VAL A 332 3.46 14.71 -29.70
CA VAL A 332 3.26 14.97 -28.25
C VAL A 332 4.55 14.74 -27.47
N ILE A 333 5.27 13.66 -27.76
CA ILE A 333 6.45 13.24 -26.99
C ILE A 333 7.69 14.09 -27.32
N GLN A 334 7.86 14.52 -28.56
CA GLN A 334 9.04 15.26 -28.99
C GLN A 334 8.88 16.78 -28.86
N ASP A 335 7.74 17.31 -29.30
CA ASP A 335 7.59 18.76 -29.51
C ASP A 335 6.80 19.46 -28.41
N LEU A 336 5.80 18.78 -27.81
CA LEU A 336 4.86 19.42 -26.89
C LEU A 336 5.17 19.15 -25.42
N ALA A 337 5.20 17.88 -25.03
CA ALA A 337 5.30 17.45 -23.64
C ALA A 337 6.08 16.14 -23.52
N PRO A 338 7.44 16.21 -23.48
CA PRO A 338 8.27 15.04 -23.31
C PRO A 338 7.94 14.23 -22.07
N ARG A 339 7.61 14.87 -20.95
CA ARG A 339 7.27 14.14 -19.71
C ARG A 339 5.85 13.55 -19.67
N HIS A 340 5.10 13.55 -20.78
CA HIS A 340 3.72 13.05 -20.79
C HIS A 340 3.64 11.51 -20.73
N ALA A 341 3.42 10.96 -19.53
CA ALA A 341 3.42 9.52 -19.28
C ALA A 341 2.41 8.72 -20.14
N GLU A 342 1.14 9.13 -20.16
CA GLU A 342 0.09 8.35 -20.86
C GLU A 342 0.31 8.30 -22.38
N ALA A 343 0.76 9.39 -23.00
CA ALA A 343 1.11 9.43 -24.41
C ALA A 343 2.26 8.47 -24.74
N ARG A 344 3.30 8.42 -23.91
CA ARG A 344 4.43 7.48 -24.07
C ARG A 344 4.01 6.03 -23.92
N LEU A 345 3.16 5.73 -22.94
CA LEU A 345 2.61 4.39 -22.74
C LEU A 345 1.72 3.97 -23.91
N ALA A 346 0.81 4.85 -24.36
CA ALA A 346 -0.04 4.59 -25.51
C ALA A 346 0.78 4.37 -26.79
N TYR A 347 1.80 5.21 -27.02
CA TYR A 347 2.73 5.08 -28.15
C TYR A 347 3.52 3.76 -28.10
N GLY A 348 4.11 3.42 -26.95
CA GLY A 348 4.85 2.16 -26.78
C GLY A 348 3.97 0.93 -26.97
N ASN A 349 2.77 0.94 -26.40
CA ASN A 349 1.79 -0.14 -26.59
C ASN A 349 1.34 -0.28 -28.05
N LEU A 350 1.13 0.84 -28.75
CA LEU A 350 0.75 0.83 -30.16
C LEU A 350 1.89 0.30 -31.05
N LEU A 351 3.14 0.73 -30.81
CA LEU A 351 4.31 0.21 -31.51
C LEU A 351 4.50 -1.29 -31.33
N LYS A 352 4.26 -1.81 -30.11
CA LYS A 352 4.28 -3.25 -29.83
C LYS A 352 3.21 -3.99 -30.63
N ARG A 353 1.98 -3.45 -30.74
CA ARG A 353 0.91 -4.03 -31.57
C ARG A 353 1.27 -4.08 -33.06
N VAL A 354 2.08 -3.13 -33.54
CA VAL A 354 2.58 -3.06 -34.92
C VAL A 354 3.80 -3.99 -35.14
N GLY A 355 4.40 -4.53 -34.08
CA GLY A 355 5.60 -5.38 -34.14
C GLY A 355 6.93 -4.61 -34.15
N LYS A 356 6.90 -3.30 -33.84
CA LYS A 356 8.11 -2.46 -33.71
C LYS A 356 8.65 -2.46 -32.28
N ASP A 357 8.99 -3.66 -31.78
CA ASP A 357 9.31 -3.87 -30.35
C ASP A 357 10.51 -3.04 -29.86
N LYS A 358 11.56 -2.89 -30.68
CA LYS A 358 12.75 -2.11 -30.31
C LYS A 358 12.43 -0.63 -30.11
N GLU A 359 11.58 -0.07 -30.97
CA GLU A 359 11.13 1.32 -30.86
C GLU A 359 10.17 1.50 -29.67
N ALA A 360 9.28 0.54 -29.43
CA ALA A 360 8.38 0.53 -28.27
C ALA A 360 9.19 0.59 -26.96
N LEU A 361 10.21 -0.26 -26.87
CA LEU A 361 11.14 -0.31 -25.75
C LEU A 361 11.91 1.01 -25.60
N ALA A 362 12.42 1.60 -26.68
CA ALA A 362 13.13 2.87 -26.64
C ALA A 362 12.24 4.02 -26.13
N ALA A 363 10.97 4.07 -26.54
CA ALA A 363 10.01 5.08 -26.11
C ALA A 363 9.69 5.02 -24.60
N LEU A 364 9.79 3.83 -24.00
CA LEU A 364 9.56 3.62 -22.57
C LEU A 364 10.85 3.69 -21.72
N HIS A 365 11.97 4.06 -22.31
CA HIS A 365 13.23 4.11 -21.57
C HIS A 365 13.22 5.26 -20.54
N PRO A 366 13.53 5.04 -19.25
CA PRO A 366 13.48 6.07 -18.21
C PRO A 366 14.36 7.30 -18.49
N SER A 367 15.53 7.10 -19.12
CA SER A 367 16.42 8.21 -19.50
C SER A 367 15.86 9.14 -20.58
N SER A 368 14.74 8.80 -21.21
CA SER A 368 14.03 9.73 -22.11
C SER A 368 13.24 10.81 -21.36
N VAL A 369 13.07 10.66 -20.04
CA VAL A 369 12.31 11.59 -19.17
C VAL A 369 13.22 12.30 -18.19
N MET A 370 14.22 11.59 -17.66
CA MET A 370 15.13 12.12 -16.65
C MET A 370 16.14 13.06 -17.31
N GLU A 371 16.20 14.31 -16.85
CA GLU A 371 17.30 15.22 -17.20
C GLU A 371 18.58 14.66 -16.62
N THR A 372 19.46 14.14 -17.48
CA THR A 372 20.77 13.67 -17.04
C THR A 372 21.62 14.87 -16.67
N THR A 373 21.67 15.22 -15.39
CA THR A 373 22.82 15.97 -14.87
C THR A 373 24.09 15.16 -15.18
N SER A 374 25.04 15.87 -15.74
CA SER A 374 26.31 15.42 -16.31
C SER A 374 26.99 14.25 -15.59
N ARG A 375 27.53 13.32 -16.39
CA ARG A 375 28.75 12.50 -16.13
C ARG A 375 29.00 12.13 -14.66
N GLY A 376 28.25 11.17 -14.13
CA GLY A 376 28.59 10.46 -12.89
C GLY A 376 28.29 8.97 -13.05
N GLN A 377 29.34 8.16 -13.17
CA GLN A 377 29.36 6.69 -13.15
C GLN A 377 28.16 5.97 -13.82
N LYS A 378 28.34 5.54 -15.07
CA LYS A 378 27.48 4.51 -15.68
C LYS A 378 27.40 3.33 -14.71
N ALA A 379 26.21 3.05 -14.16
CA ALA A 379 25.95 1.81 -13.45
C ALA A 379 26.37 0.67 -14.39
N ARG A 380 27.34 -0.13 -13.96
CA ARG A 380 27.87 -1.24 -14.75
C ARG A 380 26.70 -2.22 -14.95
N LYS A 381 26.17 -2.31 -16.17
CA LYS A 381 25.08 -3.24 -16.50
C LYS A 381 25.51 -4.64 -16.04
N VAL A 382 24.79 -5.17 -15.06
CA VAL A 382 24.85 -6.59 -14.72
C VAL A 382 24.27 -7.30 -15.93
N ARG A 383 25.05 -8.15 -16.59
CA ARG A 383 24.56 -8.97 -17.71
C ARG A 383 24.32 -10.38 -17.19
N PHE A 384 23.10 -10.87 -17.33
CA PHE A 384 22.82 -12.29 -17.13
C PHE A 384 23.42 -13.08 -18.31
N ALA A 385 24.19 -14.15 -18.01
CA ALA A 385 24.83 -14.96 -19.04
C ALA A 385 23.78 -15.71 -19.88
N LYS A 386 23.99 -15.76 -21.21
CA LYS A 386 23.09 -16.47 -22.13
C LYS A 386 23.15 -18.00 -21.92
N PRO A 387 22.05 -18.74 -22.18
CA PRO A 387 22.07 -20.20 -22.17
C PRO A 387 22.99 -20.71 -23.30
N GLY A 388 24.15 -21.26 -22.95
CA GLY A 388 25.07 -21.90 -23.90
C GLY A 388 26.46 -21.28 -24.02
N GLU A 389 26.71 -20.10 -23.45
CA GLU A 389 28.08 -19.60 -23.29
C GLU A 389 28.71 -20.25 -22.04
N THR A 390 29.40 -21.38 -22.25
CA THR A 390 30.42 -21.86 -21.31
C THR A 390 31.62 -20.93 -21.37
N THR A 391 31.47 -19.71 -20.87
CA THR A 391 32.62 -19.08 -20.23
C THR A 391 32.66 -19.63 -18.82
N ILE A 392 33.60 -20.54 -18.59
CA ILE A 392 34.28 -20.65 -17.30
C ILE A 392 35.06 -19.33 -17.15
N ALA A 393 34.33 -18.22 -17.03
CA ALA A 393 34.82 -17.11 -16.26
C ALA A 393 34.61 -17.56 -14.84
N THR A 394 35.63 -18.24 -14.30
CA THR A 394 35.80 -18.35 -12.86
C THR A 394 35.41 -17.00 -12.26
N GLY A 395 34.26 -16.96 -11.59
CA GLY A 395 33.85 -15.88 -10.71
C GLY A 395 34.74 -15.79 -9.47
N THR A 396 36.03 -16.09 -9.60
CA THR A 396 37.09 -15.88 -8.61
C THR A 396 37.63 -14.45 -8.69
N ALA A 397 36.78 -13.46 -8.97
CA ALA A 397 37.11 -12.05 -8.80
C ALA A 397 36.43 -11.43 -7.56
N LEU A 398 36.01 -12.26 -6.61
CA LEU A 398 35.59 -11.86 -5.26
C LEU A 398 36.26 -12.65 -4.12
N THR A 399 37.29 -13.44 -4.40
CA THR A 399 38.17 -14.02 -3.36
C THR A 399 39.55 -14.32 -3.94
N LYS A 400 40.51 -13.39 -3.76
CA LYS A 400 41.94 -13.71 -3.62
C LYS A 400 42.71 -12.49 -3.12
N GLU A 401 42.78 -12.39 -1.80
CA GLU A 401 43.83 -11.78 -0.95
C GLU A 401 43.39 -12.04 0.50
N ALA A 402 44.15 -12.58 1.45
CA ALA A 402 45.49 -13.13 1.42
C ALA A 402 45.57 -14.21 2.52
N SER A 403 45.95 -15.42 2.12
CA SER A 403 46.63 -16.35 3.02
C SER A 403 48.10 -15.90 3.16
N THR A 404 48.34 -14.95 4.06
CA THR A 404 49.67 -14.64 4.61
C THR A 404 49.45 -14.16 6.04
N THR A 405 49.42 -15.05 7.02
CA THR A 405 50.65 -15.37 7.76
C THR A 405 50.59 -16.81 8.27
N ARG A 406 51.32 -17.71 7.61
CA ARG A 406 52.07 -18.73 8.35
C ARG A 406 53.14 -17.97 9.11
N ARG A 407 52.93 -17.67 10.39
CA ARG A 407 54.09 -17.50 11.28
C ARG A 407 54.68 -18.88 11.46
N LYS A 408 55.81 -19.12 10.79
CA LYS A 408 56.81 -20.04 11.34
C LYS A 408 57.11 -19.52 12.73
N ILE A 409 56.66 -20.23 13.76
CA ILE A 409 57.29 -20.11 15.06
C ILE A 409 58.57 -20.91 14.90
N ASP A 410 59.63 -20.17 14.55
CA ASP A 410 60.98 -20.68 14.58
C ASP A 410 61.32 -20.98 16.04
N THR A 411 61.84 -22.18 16.22
CA THR A 411 62.41 -22.66 17.48
C THR A 411 63.65 -21.84 17.84
N ARG A 412 63.77 -21.51 19.13
CA ARG A 412 64.89 -20.88 19.88
C ARG A 412 64.80 -19.36 20.10
N ALA A 413 64.35 -19.00 21.30
CA ALA A 413 65.12 -18.15 22.20
C ALA A 413 64.77 -18.57 23.64
N ASP A 414 65.80 -18.94 24.39
CA ASP A 414 65.77 -19.30 25.80
C ASP A 414 65.20 -18.16 26.65
N PHE A 415 64.29 -18.46 27.58
CA PHE A 415 64.25 -17.77 28.87
C PHE A 415 63.51 -18.58 29.93
N ASP A 416 64.34 -19.02 30.88
CA ASP A 416 64.18 -19.42 32.26
C ASP A 416 62.88 -19.98 32.87
N MET A 417 63.21 -20.99 33.67
CA MET A 417 62.50 -21.75 34.68
C MET A 417 62.06 -20.87 35.86
N ASP A 418 61.14 -21.42 36.67
CA ASP A 418 60.75 -21.01 38.01
C ASP A 418 59.71 -19.89 38.13
N THR A 419 58.44 -20.29 38.29
CA THR A 419 57.71 -20.03 39.54
C THR A 419 56.44 -20.88 39.58
N GLU A 420 56.41 -21.80 40.53
CA GLU A 420 55.21 -22.49 41.01
C GLU A 420 54.18 -21.46 41.47
N THR A 421 52.91 -21.67 41.12
CA THR A 421 51.82 -21.17 41.94
C THR A 421 50.66 -22.15 41.85
N GLU A 422 50.35 -22.72 43.01
CA GLU A 422 49.25 -23.63 43.30
C GLU A 422 47.93 -23.08 42.74
N TRP A 423 47.16 -23.94 42.10
CA TRP A 423 45.80 -23.63 41.69
C TRP A 423 44.88 -24.03 42.84
N ASP A 424 44.64 -23.10 43.76
CA ASP A 424 43.50 -23.18 44.66
C ASP A 424 42.22 -22.84 43.88
N GLU A 425 41.32 -23.82 43.83
CA GLU A 425 39.94 -23.66 43.39
C GLU A 425 39.19 -22.83 44.45
N GLU A 426 38.99 -21.54 44.18
CA GLU A 426 37.91 -20.77 44.79
C GLU A 426 36.95 -20.29 43.69
N ASP A 427 35.71 -20.73 43.83
CA ASP A 427 34.54 -20.26 43.10
C ASP A 427 34.39 -18.74 43.28
N ALA A 428 34.84 -17.97 42.29
CA ALA A 428 34.57 -16.55 42.20
C ALA A 428 33.29 -16.31 41.38
N GLU A 429 32.24 -15.86 42.08
CA GLU A 429 31.07 -15.24 41.47
C GLU A 429 31.48 -14.06 40.57
N VAL A 430 30.95 -14.10 39.35
CA VAL A 430 30.79 -13.03 38.35
C VAL A 430 31.06 -11.60 38.84
N GLU A 431 32.08 -10.97 38.26
CA GLU A 431 31.98 -9.62 37.68
C GLU A 431 32.67 -9.65 36.30
N ASP A 432 31.92 -10.02 35.26
CA ASP A 432 32.37 -9.85 33.87
C ASP A 432 32.28 -8.36 33.53
N GLU A 433 33.39 -7.64 33.65
CA GLU A 433 33.56 -6.28 33.12
C GLU A 433 33.31 -6.25 31.60
N ASP A 434 32.48 -5.29 31.17
CA ASP A 434 32.03 -5.00 29.81
C ASP A 434 33.15 -4.50 28.85
N ASP A 435 34.24 -5.25 28.65
CA ASP A 435 35.43 -4.73 27.92
C ASP A 435 35.87 -5.52 26.66
N GLU A 436 34.93 -6.02 25.86
CA GLU A 436 35.21 -6.51 24.48
C GLU A 436 34.34 -5.87 23.38
N GLU A 437 33.61 -4.77 23.64
CA GLU A 437 32.85 -4.03 22.61
C GLU A 437 33.60 -2.84 21.96
N GLY A 438 34.74 -2.42 22.52
CA GLY A 438 35.39 -1.14 22.17
C GLY A 438 36.03 -1.05 20.76
N THR A 439 36.63 -2.13 20.24
CA THR A 439 37.36 -2.10 18.96
C THR A 439 36.47 -2.37 17.74
N SER A 440 35.49 -3.27 17.88
CA SER A 440 34.47 -3.54 16.85
C SER A 440 33.51 -2.35 16.66
N SER A 441 33.14 -1.68 17.75
CA SER A 441 32.24 -0.51 17.72
C SER A 441 32.86 0.68 16.98
N ARG A 442 34.15 0.97 17.19
CA ARG A 442 34.83 2.10 16.55
C ARG A 442 35.08 1.90 15.06
N ALA A 443 35.40 0.67 14.63
CA ALA A 443 35.52 0.33 13.21
C ALA A 443 34.16 0.40 12.49
N GLN A 444 33.11 -0.11 13.13
CA GLN A 444 31.74 -0.01 12.61
C GLN A 444 31.28 1.45 12.50
N ALA A 445 31.50 2.27 13.52
CA ALA A 445 31.14 3.69 13.53
C ALA A 445 31.85 4.48 12.42
N ARG A 446 33.14 4.21 12.17
CA ARG A 446 33.88 4.81 11.05
C ARG A 446 33.30 4.43 9.70
N ALA A 447 33.00 3.15 9.51
CA ALA A 447 32.43 2.65 8.27
C ALA A 447 31.00 3.14 8.06
N ASP A 448 30.24 3.40 9.12
CA ASP A 448 28.89 3.97 9.07
C ASP A 448 28.95 5.45 8.65
N ALA A 449 29.93 6.20 9.17
CA ALA A 449 30.19 7.59 8.78
C ALA A 449 30.65 7.70 7.31
N GLU A 450 31.50 6.79 6.84
CA GLU A 450 31.92 6.70 5.43
C GLU A 450 30.73 6.42 4.50
N TRP A 451 29.84 5.51 4.91
CA TRP A 451 28.60 5.26 4.17
C TRP A 451 27.71 6.50 4.13
N LEU A 452 27.48 7.18 5.26
CA LEU A 452 26.68 8.40 5.30
C LEU A 452 27.24 9.48 4.37
N ALA A 453 28.56 9.65 4.32
CA ALA A 453 29.20 10.62 3.44
C ALA A 453 29.03 10.27 1.95
N THR A 454 29.26 9.01 1.57
CA THR A 454 29.11 8.54 0.17
C THR A 454 27.65 8.52 -0.28
N SER A 455 26.74 8.12 0.60
CA SER A 455 25.31 8.14 0.40
C SER A 455 24.82 9.58 0.18
N ASN A 456 25.13 10.51 1.08
CA ASN A 456 24.68 11.91 0.99
C ASN A 456 25.24 12.65 -0.24
N ALA A 457 26.33 12.18 -0.84
CA ALA A 457 26.86 12.74 -2.08
C ALA A 457 25.96 12.47 -3.31
N ILE A 458 25.08 11.48 -3.24
CA ILE A 458 24.11 11.16 -4.29
C ILE A 458 22.84 11.99 -4.05
N PRO A 459 22.44 12.90 -4.94
CA PRO A 459 21.19 13.65 -4.79
C PRO A 459 19.97 12.74 -4.90
N ASP A 460 18.94 12.95 -4.08
CA ASP A 460 17.70 12.15 -4.12
C ASP A 460 17.00 12.26 -5.49
N ALA A 461 17.06 13.44 -6.13
CA ALA A 461 16.53 13.66 -7.49
C ALA A 461 17.20 12.81 -8.59
N ALA A 462 18.37 12.20 -8.32
CA ALA A 462 19.06 11.32 -9.26
C ALA A 462 18.59 9.85 -9.15
N LEU A 463 17.82 9.50 -8.12
CA LEU A 463 17.27 8.16 -7.91
C LEU A 463 16.02 7.97 -8.76
N LEU A 464 15.87 6.78 -9.34
CA LEU A 464 14.72 6.44 -10.18
C LEU A 464 13.42 6.45 -9.37
N ALA A 465 13.47 6.05 -8.10
CA ALA A 465 12.32 6.02 -7.20
C ALA A 465 11.65 7.39 -6.98
N HIS A 466 12.41 8.50 -7.08
CA HIS A 466 11.91 9.86 -6.87
C HIS A 466 11.30 10.51 -8.12
N ASP A 467 11.37 9.86 -9.29
CA ASP A 467 10.67 10.30 -10.51
C ASP A 467 9.51 9.34 -10.84
N PRO A 468 8.25 9.68 -10.45
CA PRO A 468 7.10 8.80 -10.64
C PRO A 468 6.85 8.41 -12.10
N ILE A 469 7.19 9.30 -13.04
CA ILE A 469 6.96 9.08 -14.47
C ILE A 469 8.02 8.11 -15.01
N ALA A 470 9.29 8.36 -14.71
CA ALA A 470 10.39 7.48 -15.12
C ALA A 470 10.25 6.08 -14.49
N TYR A 471 9.84 6.01 -13.22
CA TYR A 471 9.58 4.77 -12.50
C TYR A 471 8.44 3.96 -13.14
N ARG A 472 7.33 4.63 -13.50
CA ARG A 472 6.20 3.98 -14.20
C ARG A 472 6.58 3.46 -15.58
N LEU A 473 7.36 4.21 -16.36
CA LEU A 473 7.82 3.76 -17.68
C LEU A 473 8.77 2.56 -17.57
N ALA A 474 9.67 2.56 -16.58
CA ALA A 474 10.54 1.41 -16.30
C ALA A 474 9.73 0.15 -15.95
N PHE A 475 8.71 0.28 -15.10
CA PHE A 475 7.84 -0.83 -14.72
C PHE A 475 7.11 -1.42 -15.93
N GLU A 476 6.50 -0.57 -16.75
CA GLU A 476 5.78 -0.99 -17.95
C GLU A 476 6.70 -1.63 -18.99
N ARG A 477 7.94 -1.15 -19.10
CA ARG A 477 8.99 -1.76 -19.90
C ARG A 477 9.34 -3.17 -19.42
N CYS A 478 9.42 -3.41 -18.11
CA CYS A 478 9.61 -4.76 -17.55
C CYS A 478 8.43 -5.67 -17.92
N ARG A 479 7.18 -5.18 -17.76
CA ARG A 479 5.98 -5.93 -18.14
C ARG A 479 5.94 -6.28 -19.62
N MET A 480 6.43 -5.39 -20.49
CA MET A 480 6.53 -5.67 -21.93
C MET A 480 7.52 -6.78 -22.27
N LEU A 481 8.59 -6.93 -21.47
CA LEU A 481 9.67 -7.89 -21.67
C LEU A 481 9.42 -9.25 -21.01
N ASP A 482 8.40 -9.39 -20.15
CA ASP A 482 8.01 -10.67 -19.55
C ASP A 482 7.34 -11.58 -20.60
N GLN A 483 8.17 -12.09 -21.51
CA GLN A 483 7.86 -13.04 -22.56
C GLN A 483 8.99 -14.08 -22.62
N PRO A 484 8.72 -15.33 -23.03
CA PRO A 484 9.73 -16.40 -23.08
C PRO A 484 10.98 -16.05 -23.91
N ASP A 485 10.81 -15.29 -24.99
CA ASP A 485 11.90 -14.94 -25.90
C ASP A 485 12.80 -13.80 -25.36
N THR A 486 12.30 -13.01 -24.42
CA THR A 486 12.97 -11.79 -23.92
C THR A 486 13.34 -11.88 -22.43
N VAL A 487 13.33 -13.07 -21.84
CA VAL A 487 13.58 -13.28 -20.39
C VAL A 487 14.92 -12.70 -19.93
N ASP A 488 15.99 -12.79 -20.73
CA ASP A 488 17.28 -12.21 -20.34
C ASP A 488 17.25 -10.68 -20.27
N SER A 489 16.55 -10.03 -21.22
CA SER A 489 16.35 -8.57 -21.20
C SER A 489 15.41 -8.15 -20.08
N PHE A 490 14.40 -8.97 -19.77
CA PHE A 490 13.52 -8.80 -18.62
C PHE A 490 14.31 -8.80 -17.31
N LEU A 491 15.25 -9.74 -17.13
CA LEU A 491 16.08 -9.81 -15.93
C LEU A 491 16.93 -8.55 -15.75
N ASP A 492 17.62 -8.09 -16.81
CA ASP A 492 18.47 -6.89 -16.77
C ASP A 492 17.67 -5.63 -16.37
N GLU A 493 16.49 -5.44 -16.96
CA GLU A 493 15.63 -4.26 -16.72
C GLU A 493 14.95 -4.33 -15.36
N THR A 494 14.44 -5.50 -14.97
CA THR A 494 13.83 -5.71 -13.65
C THR A 494 14.85 -5.50 -12.53
N TRP A 495 16.08 -5.99 -12.72
CA TRP A 495 17.17 -5.75 -11.79
C TRP A 495 17.49 -4.25 -11.66
N THR A 496 17.50 -3.53 -12.79
CA THR A 496 17.76 -2.09 -12.80
C THR A 496 16.64 -1.33 -12.08
N LEU A 497 15.38 -1.65 -12.34
CA LEU A 497 14.23 -1.01 -11.71
C LEU A 497 14.19 -1.25 -10.20
N LEU A 498 14.35 -2.50 -9.77
CA LEU A 498 14.24 -2.86 -8.35
C LEU A 498 15.47 -2.43 -7.56
N PHE A 499 16.67 -2.54 -8.14
CA PHE A 499 17.89 -2.54 -7.34
C PHE A 499 18.95 -1.51 -7.75
N SER A 500 18.79 -0.75 -8.83
CA SER A 500 19.77 0.29 -9.19
C SER A 500 19.95 1.32 -8.07
N ASP A 501 18.86 1.81 -7.49
CA ASP A 501 18.92 2.81 -6.42
C ASP A 501 19.49 2.22 -5.13
N VAL A 502 19.12 0.98 -4.80
CA VAL A 502 19.68 0.23 -3.67
C VAL A 502 21.19 0.04 -3.85
N ALA A 503 21.64 -0.36 -5.04
CA ALA A 503 23.06 -0.59 -5.34
C ALA A 503 23.87 0.71 -5.34
N ARG A 504 23.29 1.83 -5.78
CA ARG A 504 23.93 3.16 -5.71
C ARG A 504 24.14 3.60 -4.26
N LEU A 505 23.17 3.34 -3.39
CA LEU A 505 23.23 3.75 -1.98
C LEU A 505 24.05 2.77 -1.12
N CYS A 506 23.90 1.46 -1.30
CA CYS A 506 24.52 0.43 -0.45
C CYS A 506 25.89 -0.05 -0.95
N GLY A 507 26.21 0.18 -2.22
CA GLY A 507 27.36 -0.40 -2.90
C GLY A 507 27.11 -1.84 -3.39
N PRO A 508 27.95 -2.35 -4.31
CA PRO A 508 27.71 -3.64 -4.98
C PRO A 508 28.16 -4.85 -4.15
N LYS A 509 28.76 -4.67 -2.97
CA LYS A 509 29.42 -5.76 -2.23
C LYS A 509 28.47 -6.38 -1.20
N TRP A 510 28.33 -7.70 -1.26
CA TRP A 510 27.56 -8.51 -0.30
C TRP A 510 27.94 -8.25 1.17
N ALA A 511 29.22 -8.04 1.47
CA ALA A 511 29.68 -7.74 2.84
C ALA A 511 29.11 -6.43 3.43
N GLN A 512 28.76 -5.46 2.57
CA GLN A 512 28.14 -4.20 3.00
C GLN A 512 26.66 -4.42 3.36
N PHE A 513 26.00 -5.42 2.76
CA PHE A 513 24.58 -5.72 3.00
C PHE A 513 24.31 -6.21 4.43
N THR A 514 25.14 -7.12 4.96
CA THR A 514 24.98 -7.65 6.33
C THR A 514 24.91 -6.52 7.36
N ARG A 515 25.65 -5.42 7.15
CA ARG A 515 25.65 -4.24 8.04
C ARG A 515 24.28 -3.55 8.10
N PHE A 516 23.55 -3.46 6.99
CA PHE A 516 22.19 -2.89 6.96
C PHE A 516 21.17 -3.81 7.62
N LEU A 517 21.37 -5.13 7.57
CA LEU A 517 20.51 -6.05 8.30
C LEU A 517 20.70 -5.92 9.81
N GLU A 518 21.94 -5.77 10.28
CA GLU A 518 22.28 -5.62 11.69
C GLU A 518 21.83 -4.28 12.27
N SER A 519 22.02 -3.17 11.55
CA SER A 519 21.71 -1.83 12.03
C SER A 519 20.33 -1.34 11.60
N MET A 520 19.38 -1.32 12.55
CA MET A 520 18.05 -0.75 12.32
C MET A 520 18.11 0.74 11.93
N ARG A 521 19.04 1.51 12.50
CA ARG A 521 19.21 2.94 12.18
C ARG A 521 19.59 3.17 10.72
N LEU A 522 20.59 2.44 10.22
CA LEU A 522 21.03 2.56 8.82
C LEU A 522 19.97 2.07 7.85
N ARG A 523 19.28 0.98 8.19
CA ARG A 523 18.18 0.45 7.40
C ARG A 523 17.02 1.43 7.28
N ASN A 524 16.59 2.03 8.39
CA ASN A 524 15.53 3.04 8.38
C ASN A 524 15.95 4.26 7.57
N ARG A 525 17.19 4.75 7.75
CA ARG A 525 17.72 5.89 6.98
C ARG A 525 17.78 5.60 5.49
N LEU A 526 18.20 4.40 5.09
CA LEU A 526 18.20 3.98 3.69
C LEU A 526 16.77 3.93 3.13
N MET A 527 15.83 3.36 3.89
CA MET A 527 14.43 3.27 3.47
C MET A 527 13.78 4.65 3.34
N GLU A 528 14.07 5.59 4.24
CA GLU A 528 13.65 7.01 4.12
C GLU A 528 14.13 7.65 2.82
N ARG A 529 15.37 7.35 2.40
CA ARG A 529 15.92 7.88 1.15
C ARG A 529 15.35 7.22 -0.09
N LEU A 530 14.99 5.94 -0.01
CA LEU A 530 14.36 5.20 -1.10
C LEU A 530 12.85 5.46 -1.18
N SER A 531 12.22 5.92 -0.09
CA SER A 531 10.82 6.34 -0.13
C SER A 531 10.72 7.67 -0.86
N ALA A 532 9.96 7.67 -1.96
CA ALA A 532 9.51 8.89 -2.60
C ALA A 532 8.56 9.61 -1.63
N ASP A 533 9.10 10.55 -0.87
CA ASP A 533 8.40 11.18 0.23
C ASP A 533 7.24 12.03 -0.33
N SER A 534 6.02 11.70 0.09
CA SER A 534 4.78 12.44 -0.17
C SER A 534 4.73 13.82 0.52
N THR A 535 5.86 14.30 1.04
CA THR A 535 6.00 15.51 1.86
C THR A 535 6.33 16.76 1.02
N ALA A 536 6.58 16.62 -0.28
CA ALA A 536 6.73 17.74 -1.22
C ALA A 536 5.43 18.12 -1.95
N ALA A 537 4.28 17.53 -1.59
CA ALA A 537 2.97 18.08 -1.90
C ALA A 537 2.61 19.10 -0.82
N GLY A 538 3.22 20.28 -0.92
CA GLY A 538 2.76 21.46 -0.20
C GLY A 538 1.26 21.63 -0.42
N SER A 539 0.58 22.03 0.65
CA SER A 539 -0.77 22.58 0.65
C SER A 539 -1.11 23.29 -0.66
N ASP A 540 -1.95 22.69 -1.49
CA ASP A 540 -2.96 23.43 -2.25
C ASP A 540 -3.98 22.48 -2.90
N THR A 541 -5.21 22.63 -2.43
CA THR A 541 -6.48 22.41 -3.13
C THR A 541 -6.96 20.97 -3.43
N ASN A 542 -8.01 20.63 -2.69
CA ASN A 542 -9.13 19.76 -3.05
C ASN A 542 -9.31 19.51 -4.57
N THR A 543 -8.70 18.44 -5.09
CA THR A 543 -9.28 17.65 -6.19
C THR A 543 -9.09 16.16 -5.85
N PRO A 544 -10.16 15.39 -5.64
CA PRO A 544 -10.03 13.96 -5.36
C PRO A 544 -9.56 13.22 -6.62
N SER A 545 -8.33 12.71 -6.53
CA SER A 545 -7.84 11.43 -7.05
C SER A 545 -8.56 10.80 -8.26
N THR A 546 -8.15 11.19 -9.47
CA THR A 546 -8.06 10.24 -10.61
C THR A 546 -6.61 9.99 -11.04
N ALA A 547 -5.65 10.76 -10.51
CA ALA A 547 -4.22 10.58 -10.74
C ALA A 547 -3.56 9.55 -9.80
N ALA A 548 -4.15 9.32 -8.62
CA ALA A 548 -3.59 8.38 -7.63
C ALA A 548 -3.72 6.90 -8.06
N GLU A 549 -4.70 6.55 -8.89
CA GLU A 549 -4.94 5.17 -9.36
C GLU A 549 -3.99 4.71 -10.48
N ARG A 550 -3.08 5.58 -10.96
CA ARG A 550 -2.24 5.29 -12.14
C ARG A 550 -0.74 5.24 -11.86
N ASN A 551 -0.33 5.24 -10.59
CA ASN A 551 1.07 5.07 -10.20
C ASN A 551 1.37 3.61 -9.86
N VAL A 552 2.63 3.18 -10.03
CA VAL A 552 3.06 1.82 -9.72
C VAL A 552 2.84 1.55 -8.24
N SER A 553 2.01 0.56 -7.93
CA SER A 553 1.68 0.22 -6.55
C SER A 553 2.75 -0.67 -5.91
N GLY A 554 2.78 -0.74 -4.58
CA GLY A 554 3.65 -1.70 -3.90
C GLY A 554 3.31 -3.17 -4.24
N PHE A 555 2.05 -3.46 -4.60
CA PHE A 555 1.63 -4.78 -5.05
C PHE A 555 2.26 -5.14 -6.40
N ASP A 556 2.33 -4.18 -7.32
CA ASP A 556 2.96 -4.36 -8.63
C ASP A 556 4.45 -4.68 -8.51
N ILE A 557 5.15 -3.94 -7.64
CA ILE A 557 6.57 -4.17 -7.34
C ILE A 557 6.80 -5.53 -6.69
N TRP A 558 5.92 -5.94 -5.78
CA TRP A 558 5.99 -7.26 -5.17
C TRP A 558 5.77 -8.38 -6.19
N GLY A 559 4.78 -8.24 -7.08
CA GLY A 559 4.53 -9.19 -8.17
C GLY A 559 5.73 -9.31 -9.10
N LEU A 560 6.35 -8.19 -9.47
CA LEU A 560 7.56 -8.17 -10.30
C LEU A 560 8.75 -8.84 -9.60
N PHE A 561 8.93 -8.61 -8.29
CA PHE A 561 9.95 -9.28 -7.50
C PHE A 561 9.73 -10.79 -7.44
N LEU A 562 8.52 -11.27 -7.19
CA LEU A 562 8.22 -12.71 -7.19
C LEU A 562 8.50 -13.35 -8.55
N ARG A 563 8.15 -12.65 -9.65
CA ARG A 563 8.47 -13.10 -11.00
C ARG A 563 9.98 -13.19 -11.25
N LEU A 564 10.75 -12.21 -10.77
CA LEU A 564 12.21 -12.26 -10.80
C LEU A 564 12.75 -13.51 -10.05
N ILE A 565 12.22 -13.78 -8.85
CA ILE A 565 12.64 -14.95 -8.06
C ILE A 565 12.31 -16.27 -8.76
N ASP A 566 11.14 -16.40 -9.34
CA ASP A 566 10.72 -17.58 -10.12
C ASP A 566 11.68 -17.88 -11.27
N VAL A 567 12.03 -16.85 -12.07
CA VAL A 567 13.00 -16.99 -13.17
C VAL A 567 14.41 -17.31 -12.66
N LEU A 568 14.82 -16.77 -11.51
CA LEU A 568 16.11 -17.10 -10.91
C LEU A 568 16.14 -18.52 -10.37
N GLN A 569 15.06 -19.00 -9.75
CA GLN A 569 14.94 -20.36 -9.23
C GLN A 569 15.01 -21.40 -10.36
N SER A 570 14.36 -21.14 -11.49
CA SER A 570 14.39 -22.05 -12.65
C SER A 570 15.78 -22.18 -13.29
N ARG A 571 16.72 -21.26 -12.98
CA ARG A 571 18.10 -21.22 -13.49
C ARG A 571 19.14 -21.71 -12.48
N LEU A 572 18.72 -22.25 -11.33
CA LEU A 572 19.64 -22.84 -10.36
C LEU A 572 20.40 -24.03 -10.97
N PRO A 573 21.67 -24.24 -10.62
CA PRO A 573 22.46 -23.55 -9.58
C PRO A 573 23.19 -22.27 -10.06
N ARG A 574 23.15 -21.94 -11.36
CA ARG A 574 23.98 -20.85 -11.94
C ARG A 574 23.58 -19.44 -11.44
N SER A 575 22.34 -19.27 -11.04
CA SER A 575 21.73 -18.01 -10.59
C SER A 575 21.81 -17.75 -9.08
N LEU A 576 22.46 -18.63 -8.30
CA LEU A 576 22.41 -18.58 -6.84
C LEU A 576 22.89 -17.24 -6.25
N SER A 577 24.00 -16.69 -6.75
CA SER A 577 24.53 -15.40 -6.29
C SER A 577 23.58 -14.22 -6.57
N PHE A 578 22.84 -14.28 -7.68
CA PHE A 578 21.82 -13.28 -8.02
C PHE A 578 20.58 -13.44 -7.15
N LEU A 579 20.20 -14.67 -6.82
CA LEU A 579 19.08 -14.96 -5.91
C LEU A 579 19.35 -14.43 -4.51
N GLU A 580 20.55 -14.65 -3.98
CA GLU A 580 21.00 -14.10 -2.70
C GLU A 580 20.95 -12.57 -2.70
N SER A 581 21.56 -11.93 -3.70
CA SER A 581 21.58 -10.47 -3.85
C SER A 581 20.17 -9.87 -4.01
N ALA A 582 19.29 -10.49 -4.79
CA ALA A 582 17.92 -10.03 -4.99
C ALA A 582 17.09 -10.10 -3.71
N THR A 583 17.12 -11.24 -3.01
CA THR A 583 16.38 -11.42 -1.75
C THR A 583 16.89 -10.51 -0.65
N ALA A 584 18.20 -10.28 -0.60
CA ALA A 584 18.83 -9.34 0.30
C ALA A 584 18.34 -7.91 0.07
N TRP A 585 18.50 -7.41 -1.15
CA TRP A 585 18.14 -6.04 -1.49
C TRP A 585 16.62 -5.80 -1.43
N ALA A 586 15.80 -6.83 -1.68
CA ALA A 586 14.36 -6.75 -1.52
C ALA A 586 13.93 -6.46 -0.07
N CYS A 587 14.67 -6.95 0.94
CA CYS A 587 14.43 -6.60 2.34
C CYS A 587 14.67 -5.11 2.66
N LEU A 588 15.32 -4.36 1.75
CA LEU A 588 15.60 -2.93 1.89
C LEU A 588 14.64 -2.05 1.07
N LEU A 589 13.72 -2.63 0.30
CA LEU A 589 12.77 -1.86 -0.51
C LEU A 589 11.59 -1.35 0.35
N PRO A 590 11.30 -0.04 0.37
CA PRO A 590 10.18 0.51 1.14
C PRO A 590 8.82 -0.10 0.78
N GLN A 591 8.59 -0.40 -0.50
CA GLN A 591 7.31 -0.95 -1.02
C GLN A 591 7.03 -2.39 -0.55
N ILE A 592 8.10 -3.13 -0.24
CA ILE A 592 8.02 -4.49 0.31
C ILE A 592 8.01 -4.42 1.83
N HIS A 593 8.81 -3.53 2.41
CA HIS A 593 8.94 -3.38 3.86
C HIS A 593 7.68 -2.78 4.50
N SER A 594 6.90 -1.96 3.82
CA SER A 594 5.71 -1.31 4.40
C SER A 594 4.62 -2.30 4.83
N GLU A 595 4.48 -3.44 4.14
CA GLU A 595 3.48 -4.46 4.46
C GLU A 595 4.12 -5.65 5.20
N ASP A 596 3.56 -6.00 6.36
CA ASP A 596 4.13 -7.04 7.22
C ASP A 596 4.20 -8.41 6.55
N GLY A 597 3.17 -8.78 5.77
CA GLY A 597 3.14 -10.05 5.04
C GLY A 597 4.27 -10.18 4.00
N ARG A 598 4.48 -9.12 3.21
CA ARG A 598 5.56 -9.08 2.20
C ARG A 598 6.94 -9.05 2.85
N ARG A 599 7.11 -8.28 3.93
CA ARG A 599 8.34 -8.22 4.71
C ARG A 599 8.75 -9.59 5.25
N GLN A 600 7.79 -10.34 5.79
CA GLN A 600 8.02 -11.70 6.29
C GLN A 600 8.36 -12.67 5.15
N ALA A 601 7.62 -12.63 4.05
CA ALA A 601 7.89 -13.47 2.88
C ALA A 601 9.29 -13.21 2.29
N ALA A 602 9.69 -11.94 2.13
CA ALA A 602 11.02 -11.57 1.68
C ALA A 602 12.11 -12.07 2.64
N SER A 603 11.88 -11.99 3.95
CA SER A 603 12.82 -12.50 4.97
C SER A 603 12.97 -14.02 4.90
N ASN A 604 11.88 -14.76 4.68
CA ASN A 604 11.91 -16.21 4.52
C ASN A 604 12.64 -16.64 3.25
N LEU A 605 12.43 -15.91 2.13
CA LEU A 605 13.16 -16.13 0.89
C LEU A 605 14.66 -15.86 1.06
N LEU A 606 15.02 -14.79 1.78
CA LEU A 606 16.41 -14.47 2.09
C LEU A 606 17.07 -15.56 2.94
N ILE A 607 16.41 -16.05 3.99
CA ILE A 607 16.93 -17.16 4.82
C ILE A 607 17.21 -18.37 3.92
N SER A 608 16.25 -18.74 3.07
CA SER A 608 16.40 -19.89 2.17
C SER A 608 17.55 -19.72 1.19
N ALA A 609 17.66 -18.54 0.54
CA ALA A 609 18.73 -18.25 -0.40
C ALA A 609 20.11 -18.29 0.26
N CYS A 610 20.25 -17.67 1.44
CA CYS A 610 21.50 -17.66 2.21
C CYS A 610 21.93 -19.05 2.68
N LEU A 611 20.98 -19.90 3.11
CA LEU A 611 21.30 -21.27 3.51
C LEU A 611 21.77 -22.11 2.33
N LEU A 612 21.15 -21.94 1.15
CA LEU A 612 21.58 -22.60 -0.08
C LEU A 612 22.98 -22.16 -0.54
N GLY A 613 23.32 -20.87 -0.40
CA GLY A 613 24.66 -20.36 -0.71
C GLY A 613 25.71 -20.51 0.39
N GLY A 614 25.35 -21.09 1.54
CA GLY A 614 26.28 -21.33 2.64
C GLY A 614 26.62 -20.08 3.47
N HIS A 615 25.83 -19.01 3.37
CA HIS A 615 26.01 -17.76 4.11
C HIS A 615 25.16 -17.74 5.39
N GLY A 616 25.72 -18.24 6.51
CA GLY A 616 25.00 -18.39 7.77
C GLY A 616 24.66 -17.08 8.51
N SER A 617 25.53 -16.07 8.49
CA SER A 617 25.34 -14.85 9.32
C SER A 617 24.11 -14.01 8.94
N PRO A 618 23.84 -13.71 7.65
CA PRO A 618 22.62 -12.98 7.25
C PRO A 618 21.33 -13.75 7.59
N ALA A 619 21.34 -15.07 7.37
CA ALA A 619 20.22 -15.94 7.71
C ALA A 619 19.93 -15.89 9.22
N LEU A 620 20.98 -15.92 10.05
CA LEU A 620 20.83 -15.87 11.50
C LEU A 620 20.21 -14.55 11.99
N ILE A 621 20.65 -13.41 11.42
CA ILE A 621 20.09 -12.10 11.79
C ILE A 621 18.57 -12.09 11.54
N LYS A 622 18.12 -12.64 10.41
CA LYS A 622 16.68 -12.75 10.10
C LYS A 622 15.94 -13.78 10.94
N LEU A 623 16.55 -14.93 11.21
CA LEU A 623 15.95 -15.93 12.11
C LEU A 623 15.74 -15.38 13.53
N ARG A 624 16.62 -14.49 14.01
CA ARG A 624 16.44 -13.81 15.31
C ARG A 624 15.18 -12.95 15.36
N GLU A 625 14.84 -12.25 14.27
CA GLU A 625 13.61 -11.45 14.16
C GLU A 625 12.35 -12.34 14.24
N LEU A 626 12.43 -13.58 13.74
CA LEU A 626 11.33 -14.55 13.69
C LEU A 626 11.14 -15.36 14.98
N ARG A 627 12.03 -15.21 15.97
CA ARG A 627 12.02 -16.02 17.22
C ARG A 627 10.71 -15.88 17.99
N THR A 628 10.16 -14.68 18.08
CA THR A 628 8.91 -14.44 18.83
C THR A 628 7.72 -15.19 18.25
N GLN A 629 7.74 -15.45 16.95
CA GLN A 629 6.66 -16.13 16.24
C GLN A 629 6.84 -17.66 16.20
N TYR A 630 8.07 -18.13 15.94
CA TYR A 630 8.34 -19.55 15.68
C TYR A 630 9.23 -20.24 16.71
N GLY A 631 9.57 -19.58 17.82
CA GLY A 631 10.50 -20.09 18.84
C GLY A 631 10.07 -21.37 19.55
N GLN A 632 8.80 -21.77 19.43
CA GLN A 632 8.27 -23.04 19.95
C GLN A 632 8.39 -24.20 18.93
N SER A 633 8.72 -23.91 17.67
CA SER A 633 8.85 -24.92 16.62
C SER A 633 10.26 -25.51 16.58
N ASN A 634 10.36 -26.85 16.56
CA ASN A 634 11.64 -27.53 16.37
C ASN A 634 12.28 -27.22 15.01
N GLN A 635 11.47 -27.01 13.96
CA GLN A 635 11.98 -26.69 12.62
C GLN A 635 12.73 -25.35 12.60
N PHE A 636 12.27 -24.37 13.38
CA PHE A 636 12.93 -23.08 13.54
C PHE A 636 14.33 -23.26 14.14
N TRP A 637 14.45 -24.01 15.23
CA TRP A 637 15.73 -24.27 15.88
C TRP A 637 16.68 -25.13 15.04
N ASN A 638 16.16 -26.06 14.26
CA ASN A 638 16.96 -26.82 13.28
C ASN A 638 17.54 -25.89 12.22
N THR A 639 16.72 -24.99 11.66
CA THR A 639 17.16 -23.99 10.67
C THR A 639 18.18 -23.02 11.27
N MET A 640 17.95 -22.60 12.53
CA MET A 640 18.88 -21.79 13.31
C MET A 640 20.22 -22.49 13.52
N ASN A 641 20.22 -23.79 13.82
CA ASN A 641 21.44 -24.57 13.98
C ASN A 641 22.26 -24.65 12.68
N ILE A 642 21.59 -24.82 11.54
CA ILE A 642 22.25 -24.81 10.22
C ILE A 642 22.89 -23.43 10.00
N ALA A 643 22.16 -22.34 10.24
CA ALA A 643 22.69 -20.98 10.10
C ALA A 643 23.92 -20.73 11.01
N ILE A 644 23.88 -21.16 12.27
CA ILE A 644 25.01 -21.05 13.21
C ILE A 644 26.21 -21.83 12.67
N THR A 645 26.01 -23.08 12.26
CA THR A 645 27.07 -23.95 11.75
C THR A 645 27.74 -23.37 10.51
N LEU A 646 26.95 -22.78 9.60
CA LEU A 646 27.46 -22.11 8.40
C LEU A 646 28.18 -20.78 8.69
N SER A 647 27.77 -20.06 9.74
CA SER A 647 28.30 -18.73 10.06
C SER A 647 29.74 -18.74 10.59
N ARG A 648 30.14 -19.82 11.29
CA ARG A 648 31.46 -19.97 11.93
C ARG A 648 31.85 -18.83 12.90
N ASP A 649 30.89 -18.01 13.34
CA ASP A 649 31.11 -16.88 14.25
C ASP A 649 30.64 -17.21 15.68
N LEU A 650 31.55 -17.05 16.65
CA LEU A 650 31.33 -17.34 18.06
C LEU A 650 30.28 -16.44 18.72
N ARG A 651 30.07 -15.22 18.22
CA ARG A 651 29.08 -14.26 18.75
C ARG A 651 27.66 -14.80 18.67
N HIS A 652 27.40 -15.64 17.67
CA HIS A 652 26.10 -16.20 17.39
C HIS A 652 25.71 -17.31 18.38
N SER A 653 26.67 -18.09 18.87
CA SER A 653 26.37 -19.09 19.92
C SER A 653 26.17 -18.46 21.30
N ARG A 654 26.89 -17.35 21.62
CA ARG A 654 26.65 -16.58 22.86
C ARG A 654 25.19 -16.09 22.96
N PHE A 655 24.51 -15.89 21.84
CA PHE A 655 23.09 -15.56 21.83
C PHE A 655 22.20 -16.72 22.26
N VAL A 656 22.44 -17.93 21.75
CA VAL A 656 21.64 -19.11 22.11
C VAL A 656 21.79 -19.40 23.60
N ASP A 657 23.01 -19.27 24.13
CA ASP A 657 23.27 -19.33 25.58
C ASP A 657 22.40 -18.33 26.36
N ARG A 658 22.38 -17.04 25.95
CA ARG A 658 21.53 -16.02 26.61
C ARG A 658 20.04 -16.32 26.51
N VAL A 659 19.57 -16.92 25.42
CA VAL A 659 18.17 -17.33 25.29
C VAL A 659 17.86 -18.44 26.27
N PHE A 660 18.70 -19.48 26.35
CA PHE A 660 18.52 -20.57 27.29
C PHE A 660 18.53 -20.09 28.75
N MET A 661 19.42 -19.15 29.12
CA MET A 661 19.47 -18.59 30.49
C MET A 661 18.17 -17.86 30.87
N LYS A 662 17.48 -17.24 29.90
CA LYS A 662 16.20 -16.53 30.13
C LYS A 662 14.98 -17.45 30.06
N GLU A 663 15.02 -18.44 29.18
CA GLU A 663 13.92 -19.35 28.88
C GLU A 663 14.40 -20.80 29.07
N SER A 664 14.61 -21.20 30.33
CA SER A 664 15.11 -22.53 30.69
C SER A 664 14.18 -23.68 30.26
N SER A 665 12.92 -23.38 29.95
CA SER A 665 11.94 -24.34 29.44
C SER A 665 12.13 -24.71 27.97
N ASN A 666 12.92 -23.96 27.20
CA ASN A 666 13.11 -24.22 25.78
C ASN A 666 14.16 -25.32 25.54
N TYR A 667 13.68 -26.54 25.37
CA TYR A 667 14.51 -27.73 25.20
C TYR A 667 15.47 -27.65 24.00
N ALA A 668 15.00 -27.17 22.84
CA ALA A 668 15.83 -27.08 21.64
C ALA A 668 16.96 -26.06 21.80
N ALA A 669 16.68 -24.89 22.40
CA ALA A 669 17.69 -23.88 22.71
C ALA A 669 18.73 -24.43 23.71
N ALA A 670 18.29 -25.20 24.70
CA ALA A 670 19.16 -25.83 25.69
C ALA A 670 20.16 -26.80 25.07
N ILE A 671 19.69 -27.67 24.15
CA ILE A 671 20.55 -28.61 23.44
C ILE A 671 21.57 -27.87 22.56
N LEU A 672 21.14 -26.86 21.81
CA LEU A 672 22.03 -26.08 20.94
C LEU A 672 23.10 -25.32 21.73
N ALA A 673 22.72 -24.68 22.84
CA ALA A 673 23.64 -24.02 23.76
C ALA A 673 24.70 -25.00 24.30
N ASN A 674 24.28 -26.20 24.74
CA ASN A 674 25.21 -27.22 25.23
C ASN A 674 26.15 -27.75 24.15
N ASN A 675 25.64 -27.98 22.93
CA ASN A 675 26.45 -28.43 21.81
C ASN A 675 27.58 -27.46 21.47
N ASP A 676 27.32 -26.15 21.50
CA ASP A 676 28.36 -25.14 21.31
C ASP A 676 29.45 -25.23 22.39
N ARG A 677 29.09 -25.46 23.65
CA ARG A 677 30.05 -25.65 24.74
C ARG A 677 30.90 -26.91 24.59
N ILE A 678 30.30 -28.00 24.10
CA ILE A 678 31.03 -29.24 23.74
C ILE A 678 32.04 -28.94 22.62
N VAL A 679 31.61 -28.25 21.55
CA VAL A 679 32.49 -27.90 20.42
C VAL A 679 33.64 -26.99 20.85
N ARG A 680 33.42 -26.09 21.81
CA ARG A 680 34.46 -25.22 22.40
C ARG A 680 35.43 -25.96 23.34
N GLY A 681 35.15 -27.21 23.70
CA GLY A 681 35.97 -28.01 24.61
C GLY A 681 35.70 -27.79 26.09
N SER A 682 34.65 -27.06 26.45
CA SER A 682 34.20 -26.85 27.84
C SER A 682 33.35 -28.03 28.33
N TYR A 683 33.91 -29.25 28.26
CA TYR A 683 33.16 -30.49 28.46
C TYR A 683 32.59 -30.66 29.88
N ARG A 684 33.33 -30.25 30.93
CA ARG A 684 32.86 -30.35 32.33
C ARG A 684 31.59 -29.52 32.56
N TYR A 685 31.61 -28.27 32.10
CA TYR A 685 30.46 -27.38 32.19
C TYR A 685 29.26 -27.90 31.39
N ALA A 686 29.48 -28.34 30.14
CA ALA A 686 28.42 -28.90 29.30
C ALA A 686 27.81 -30.18 29.88
N THR A 687 28.64 -31.08 30.45
CA THR A 687 28.15 -32.31 31.08
C THR A 687 27.33 -32.03 32.33
N GLY A 688 27.73 -31.08 33.18
CA GLY A 688 26.94 -30.65 34.33
C GLY A 688 25.52 -30.22 33.94
N ARG A 689 25.41 -29.34 32.94
CA ARG A 689 24.11 -28.90 32.40
C ARG A 689 23.30 -30.03 31.76
N LEU A 690 23.94 -30.92 31.02
CA LEU A 690 23.26 -32.06 30.42
C LEU A 690 22.74 -33.07 31.46
N ILE A 691 23.37 -33.17 32.63
CA ILE A 691 22.87 -34.01 33.74
C ILE A 691 21.56 -33.43 34.29
N GLU A 692 21.47 -32.11 34.48
CA GLU A 692 20.21 -31.45 34.88
C GLU A 692 19.12 -31.68 33.84
N MET A 693 19.44 -31.53 32.55
CA MET A 693 18.49 -31.81 31.46
C MET A 693 18.02 -33.27 31.45
N ARG A 694 18.90 -34.21 31.78
CA ARG A 694 18.55 -35.63 31.91
C ARG A 694 17.59 -35.89 33.06
N GLN A 695 17.71 -35.16 34.18
CA GLN A 695 16.78 -35.31 35.30
C GLN A 695 15.34 -34.97 34.87
N VAL A 696 15.19 -33.96 34.02
CA VAL A 696 13.90 -33.55 33.45
C VAL A 696 13.43 -34.53 32.36
N ASN A 697 14.33 -34.93 31.46
CA ASN A 697 14.03 -35.79 30.30
C ASN A 697 14.86 -37.08 30.29
N PRO A 698 14.58 -38.06 31.17
CA PRO A 698 15.42 -39.25 31.35
C PRO A 698 15.35 -40.25 30.21
N ASN A 699 14.35 -40.14 29.32
CA ASN A 699 14.14 -41.09 28.21
C ASN A 699 14.58 -40.53 26.86
N ASP A 700 15.17 -39.33 26.80
CA ASP A 700 15.65 -38.77 25.53
C ASP A 700 17.01 -39.39 25.14
N PRO A 701 17.10 -40.13 24.01
CA PRO A 701 18.36 -40.70 23.55
C PRO A 701 19.43 -39.65 23.25
N LEU A 702 19.06 -38.47 22.75
CA LEU A 702 20.01 -37.43 22.34
C LEU A 702 20.80 -36.90 23.54
N VAL A 703 20.16 -36.70 24.69
CA VAL A 703 20.84 -36.27 25.93
C VAL A 703 21.89 -37.30 26.36
N HIS A 704 21.56 -38.58 26.26
CA HIS A 704 22.48 -39.67 26.61
C HIS A 704 23.67 -39.74 25.65
N LEU A 705 23.43 -39.53 24.35
CA LEU A 705 24.50 -39.42 23.36
C LEU A 705 25.42 -38.22 23.66
N LEU A 706 24.87 -37.05 23.95
CA LEU A 706 25.65 -35.85 24.26
C LEU A 706 26.43 -35.97 25.57
N LEU A 707 25.84 -36.59 26.61
CA LEU A 707 26.55 -36.93 27.85
C LEU A 707 27.73 -37.85 27.58
N SER A 708 27.51 -38.90 26.76
CA SER A 708 28.58 -39.80 26.35
C SER A 708 29.71 -39.07 25.63
N ILE A 709 29.39 -38.12 24.74
CA ILE A 709 30.38 -37.31 24.02
C ILE A 709 31.10 -36.35 24.97
N GLY A 710 30.39 -35.75 25.93
CA GLY A 710 30.96 -34.88 26.93
C GLY A 710 31.98 -35.60 27.82
N PHE A 711 31.62 -36.76 28.37
CA PHE A 711 32.54 -37.58 29.17
C PHE A 711 33.72 -38.12 28.35
N LEU A 712 33.51 -38.47 27.08
CA LEU A 712 34.58 -38.81 26.16
C LEU A 712 35.54 -37.62 25.97
N GLY A 713 35.00 -36.41 25.78
CA GLY A 713 35.77 -35.18 25.69
C GLY A 713 36.62 -34.92 26.94
N ILE A 714 36.04 -35.11 28.13
CA ILE A 714 36.77 -35.04 29.42
C ILE A 714 37.91 -36.07 29.44
N ALA A 715 37.64 -37.33 29.06
CA ALA A 715 38.67 -38.39 29.05
C ALA A 715 39.85 -38.09 28.12
N LEU A 716 39.61 -37.34 27.04
CA LEU A 716 40.63 -37.00 26.03
C LEU A 716 41.38 -35.70 26.33
N GLN A 717 41.05 -34.97 27.42
CA GLN A 717 41.80 -33.78 27.84
C GLN A 717 43.22 -34.13 28.33
N LYS A 718 44.16 -33.20 28.12
CA LYS A 718 45.59 -33.39 28.43
C LYS A 718 45.87 -33.56 29.92
N HIS A 719 45.16 -32.83 30.78
CA HIS A 719 45.42 -32.74 32.23
C HIS A 719 44.30 -33.39 33.05
N VAL A 720 44.21 -34.72 33.03
CA VAL A 720 43.22 -35.48 33.81
C VAL A 720 43.94 -36.53 34.64
N ALA A 721 43.76 -36.48 35.97
CA ALA A 721 44.42 -37.37 36.92
C ALA A 721 44.12 -38.86 36.67
N SER A 722 42.89 -39.18 36.29
CA SER A 722 42.51 -40.53 35.83
C SER A 722 41.46 -40.46 34.73
N ARG A 723 41.78 -41.02 33.57
CA ARG A 723 40.88 -41.04 32.40
C ARG A 723 39.83 -42.14 32.49
N HIS A 724 40.10 -43.19 33.25
CA HIS A 724 39.28 -44.40 33.30
C HIS A 724 37.84 -44.14 33.80
N PRO A 725 37.58 -43.35 34.85
CA PRO A 725 36.22 -43.05 35.29
C PRO A 725 35.40 -42.34 34.20
N ALA A 726 35.98 -41.35 33.52
CA ALA A 726 35.30 -40.63 32.45
C ALA A 726 35.00 -41.55 31.25
N VAL A 727 35.92 -42.46 30.89
CA VAL A 727 35.68 -43.48 29.86
C VAL A 727 34.55 -44.43 30.25
N LEU A 728 34.51 -44.89 31.50
CA LEU A 728 33.44 -45.76 31.99
C LEU A 728 32.08 -45.06 31.96
N GLN A 729 32.02 -43.77 32.35
CA GLN A 729 30.80 -42.97 32.24
C GLN A 729 30.35 -42.81 30.78
N ALA A 730 31.28 -42.53 29.86
CA ALA A 730 30.97 -42.44 28.43
C ALA A 730 30.39 -43.77 27.90
N LEU A 731 30.99 -44.91 28.25
CA LEU A 731 30.49 -46.24 27.88
C LEU A 731 29.13 -46.57 28.52
N GLY A 732 28.88 -46.10 29.74
CA GLY A 732 27.57 -46.22 30.40
C GLY A 732 26.49 -45.45 29.63
N PHE A 733 26.73 -44.18 29.35
CA PHE A 733 25.75 -43.33 28.65
C PHE A 733 25.52 -43.76 27.20
N ILE A 734 26.54 -44.21 26.45
CA ILE A 734 26.33 -44.73 25.08
C ILE A 734 25.51 -46.04 25.08
N SER A 735 25.64 -46.84 26.15
CA SER A 735 24.84 -48.08 26.31
C SER A 735 23.38 -47.76 26.59
N GLU A 736 23.10 -46.75 27.41
CA GLU A 736 21.74 -46.23 27.64
C GLU A 736 21.16 -45.59 26.38
N TYR A 737 21.96 -44.82 25.63
CA TYR A 737 21.55 -44.29 24.31
C TYR A 737 21.13 -45.43 23.37
N ARG A 738 21.91 -46.52 23.28
CA ARG A 738 21.54 -47.71 22.50
C ARG A 738 20.25 -48.34 23.00
N ARG A 739 20.05 -48.44 24.31
CA ARG A 739 18.83 -49.02 24.90
C ARG A 739 17.59 -48.19 24.55
N LEU A 740 17.68 -46.86 24.64
CA LEU A 740 16.57 -45.94 24.37
C LEU A 740 16.26 -45.79 22.88
N ARG A 741 17.30 -45.70 22.03
CA ARG A 741 17.15 -45.51 20.58
C ARG A 741 16.84 -46.81 19.83
N GLY A 742 17.24 -47.95 20.40
CA GLY A 742 17.12 -49.27 19.78
C GLY A 742 18.31 -49.63 18.88
N HIS A 743 18.23 -50.81 18.28
CA HIS A 743 19.26 -51.32 17.37
C HIS A 743 19.04 -50.79 15.96
N CYS A 744 19.80 -49.76 15.59
CA CYS A 744 19.75 -49.17 14.26
C CYS A 744 21.13 -48.75 13.75
N GLN A 745 21.19 -48.41 12.46
CA GLN A 745 22.41 -48.02 11.77
C GLN A 745 23.13 -46.85 12.46
N GLU A 746 22.39 -45.80 12.85
CA GLU A 746 22.87 -44.62 13.59
C GLU A 746 23.62 -45.00 14.88
N VAL A 747 23.01 -45.88 15.67
CA VAL A 747 23.55 -46.28 16.98
C VAL A 747 24.84 -47.09 16.83
N TYR A 748 24.88 -48.01 15.87
CA TYR A 748 26.11 -48.78 15.60
C TYR A 748 27.25 -47.87 15.11
N TYR A 749 26.94 -46.89 14.26
CA TYR A 749 27.93 -45.93 13.79
C TYR A 749 28.48 -45.07 14.94
N ASN A 750 27.61 -44.55 15.81
CA ASN A 750 28.02 -43.72 16.94
C ASN A 750 28.88 -44.51 17.96
N ILE A 751 28.53 -45.77 18.24
CA ILE A 751 29.35 -46.66 19.09
C ILE A 751 30.72 -46.93 18.44
N ALA A 752 30.74 -47.26 17.14
CA ALA A 752 31.97 -47.47 16.40
C ALA A 752 32.88 -46.24 16.48
N ARG A 753 32.29 -45.04 16.29
CA ARG A 753 33.03 -43.77 16.33
C ARG A 753 33.61 -43.48 17.72
N LEU A 754 32.85 -43.74 18.78
CA LEU A 754 33.32 -43.59 20.16
C LEU A 754 34.49 -44.54 20.46
N CYS A 755 34.37 -45.83 20.10
CA CYS A 755 35.44 -46.80 20.27
C CYS A 755 36.68 -46.45 19.44
N HIS A 756 36.49 -45.95 18.22
CA HIS A 756 37.56 -45.48 17.34
C HIS A 756 38.31 -44.30 17.98
N GLN A 757 37.60 -43.33 18.58
CA GLN A 757 38.24 -42.21 19.30
C GLN A 757 39.02 -42.65 20.55
N LEU A 758 38.59 -43.74 21.20
CA LEU A 758 39.29 -44.37 22.32
C LEU A 758 40.43 -45.33 21.90
N LEU A 759 40.73 -45.43 20.59
CA LEU A 759 41.72 -46.37 20.02
C LEU A 759 41.39 -47.86 20.24
N LEU A 760 40.13 -48.18 20.54
CA LEU A 760 39.62 -49.55 20.62
C LEU A 760 39.29 -50.07 19.22
N ASN A 761 40.31 -50.12 18.36
CA ASN A 761 40.15 -50.33 16.91
C ASN A 761 39.45 -51.65 16.56
N HIS A 762 39.75 -52.73 17.28
CA HIS A 762 39.11 -54.03 17.04
C HIS A 762 37.59 -54.00 17.27
N VAL A 763 37.14 -53.26 18.29
CA VAL A 763 35.70 -53.05 18.57
C VAL A 763 35.09 -52.14 17.52
N ALA A 764 35.79 -51.05 17.17
CA ALA A 764 35.32 -50.10 16.16
C ALA A 764 35.08 -50.76 14.79
N ILE A 765 36.01 -51.61 14.34
CA ILE A 765 35.89 -52.36 13.07
C ILE A 765 34.62 -53.21 13.09
N ALA A 766 34.41 -54.02 14.13
CA ALA A 766 33.24 -54.89 14.24
C ALA A 766 31.90 -54.11 14.19
N TYR A 767 31.84 -52.92 14.80
CA TYR A 767 30.63 -52.09 14.73
C TYR A 767 30.47 -51.37 13.40
N TYR A 768 31.55 -50.89 12.75
CA TYR A 768 31.43 -50.33 11.40
C TYR A 768 31.01 -51.39 10.37
N GLU A 769 31.47 -52.63 10.49
CA GLU A 769 30.99 -53.73 9.64
C GLU A 769 29.50 -54.00 9.85
N LYS A 770 29.01 -53.93 11.09
CA LYS A 770 27.57 -53.99 11.39
C LYS A 770 26.79 -52.84 10.72
N VAL A 771 27.34 -51.63 10.68
CA VAL A 771 26.72 -50.49 9.98
C VAL A 771 26.54 -50.81 8.49
N LEU A 772 27.55 -51.40 7.84
CA LEU A 772 27.48 -51.79 6.43
C LEU A 772 26.42 -52.87 6.14
N GLN A 773 26.09 -53.69 7.14
CA GLN A 773 25.10 -54.77 7.05
C GLN A 773 23.69 -54.32 7.46
N THR A 774 23.53 -53.14 8.06
CA THR A 774 22.25 -52.64 8.57
C THR A 774 21.60 -51.68 7.56
N GLU A 775 20.28 -51.72 7.44
CA GLU A 775 19.52 -50.75 6.64
C GLU A 775 19.50 -49.35 7.28
N PRO A 776 19.47 -48.27 6.49
CA PRO A 776 19.34 -46.91 6.99
C PRO A 776 18.00 -46.69 7.67
N VAL A 777 17.96 -45.71 8.56
CA VAL A 777 16.76 -45.39 9.34
C VAL A 777 15.84 -44.48 8.51
N GLY A 778 14.66 -44.95 8.15
CA GLY A 778 13.67 -44.15 7.42
C GLY A 778 12.48 -44.98 6.97
N ASN A 779 11.32 -44.33 6.86
CA ASN A 779 10.10 -44.97 6.36
C ASN A 779 10.00 -44.85 4.83
N THR A 780 10.64 -43.82 4.25
CA THR A 780 10.67 -43.56 2.81
C THR A 780 12.06 -43.76 2.24
N GLU A 781 12.15 -44.06 0.95
CA GLU A 781 13.44 -44.20 0.26
C GLU A 781 14.26 -42.91 0.30
N THR A 782 13.58 -41.75 0.26
CA THR A 782 14.22 -40.43 0.43
C THR A 782 14.81 -40.24 1.82
N GLU A 783 14.10 -40.63 2.87
CA GLU A 783 14.63 -40.55 4.25
C GLU A 783 15.82 -41.49 4.43
N LYS A 784 15.71 -42.73 3.92
CA LYS A 784 16.80 -43.72 3.95
C LYS A 784 18.05 -43.20 3.22
N ALA A 785 17.89 -42.48 2.12
CA ALA A 785 19.01 -41.88 1.40
C ALA A 785 19.72 -40.78 2.20
N TYR A 786 18.99 -39.96 2.97
CA TYR A 786 19.59 -38.92 3.82
C TYR A 786 20.25 -39.44 5.10
N THR A 787 19.82 -40.62 5.58
CA THR A 787 20.32 -41.21 6.83
C THR A 787 21.28 -42.37 6.60
N ASP A 788 21.65 -42.68 5.35
CA ASP A 788 22.57 -43.78 5.04
C ASP A 788 23.98 -43.44 5.50
N LEU A 789 24.44 -44.12 6.56
CA LEU A 789 25.77 -43.95 7.13
C LEU A 789 26.80 -44.96 6.60
N ARG A 790 26.44 -45.79 5.61
CA ARG A 790 27.38 -46.75 5.01
C ARG A 790 28.59 -46.07 4.36
N PRO A 791 28.47 -44.96 3.61
CA PRO A 791 29.63 -44.29 3.03
C PRO A 791 30.60 -43.79 4.11
N GLU A 792 30.11 -43.16 5.16
CA GLU A 792 30.91 -42.64 6.28
C GLU A 792 31.57 -43.78 7.07
N ALA A 793 30.84 -44.88 7.31
CA ALA A 793 31.38 -46.06 7.96
C ALA A 793 32.49 -46.72 7.12
N ALA A 794 32.26 -46.88 5.81
CA ALA A 794 33.25 -47.42 4.88
C ALA A 794 34.50 -46.53 4.84
N PHE A 795 34.34 -45.21 4.78
CA PHE A 795 35.45 -44.27 4.83
C PHE A 795 36.29 -44.43 6.10
N ASN A 796 35.65 -44.53 7.27
CA ASN A 796 36.34 -44.73 8.54
C ASN A 796 37.05 -46.09 8.63
N LEU A 797 36.45 -47.17 8.10
CA LEU A 797 37.08 -48.49 8.00
C LEU A 797 38.32 -48.46 7.11
N ILE A 798 38.25 -47.77 5.97
CA ILE A 798 39.38 -47.60 5.06
C ILE A 798 40.54 -46.92 5.78
N LEU A 799 40.27 -45.87 6.57
CA LEU A 799 41.31 -45.20 7.37
C LEU A 799 41.95 -46.14 8.39
N LEU A 800 41.17 -46.99 9.06
CA LEU A 800 41.66 -47.99 10.01
C LEU A 800 42.50 -49.09 9.34
N TYR A 801 42.03 -49.66 8.23
CA TYR A 801 42.80 -50.69 7.53
C TYR A 801 44.09 -50.13 6.92
N ARG A 802 44.08 -48.87 6.46
CA ARG A 802 45.29 -48.18 6.00
C ARG A 802 46.29 -47.96 7.13
N SER A 803 45.85 -47.55 8.32
CA SER A 803 46.75 -47.34 9.46
C SER A 803 47.35 -48.65 9.98
N GLN A 804 46.66 -49.78 9.76
CA GLN A 804 47.12 -51.13 10.06
C GLN A 804 47.94 -51.79 8.92
N GLY A 805 48.12 -51.12 7.77
CA GLY A 805 48.87 -51.63 6.62
C GLY A 805 48.11 -52.57 5.68
N ASN A 806 46.80 -52.80 5.90
CA ASN A 806 45.97 -53.64 5.02
C ASN A 806 45.38 -52.83 3.86
N HIS A 807 46.24 -52.50 2.88
CA HIS A 807 45.85 -51.71 1.72
C HIS A 807 44.87 -52.43 0.78
N ALA A 808 44.90 -53.76 0.73
CA ALA A 808 44.02 -54.54 -0.13
C ALA A 808 42.55 -54.43 0.32
N MET A 809 42.28 -54.58 1.62
CA MET A 809 40.92 -54.44 2.17
C MET A 809 40.42 -53.00 2.06
N ALA A 810 41.29 -52.02 2.30
CA ALA A 810 40.97 -50.61 2.11
C ALA A 810 40.56 -50.31 0.65
N HIS A 811 41.26 -50.88 -0.33
CA HIS A 811 40.92 -50.70 -1.75
C HIS A 811 39.58 -51.36 -2.12
N TYR A 812 39.35 -52.58 -1.62
CA TYR A 812 38.08 -53.29 -1.83
C TYR A 812 36.87 -52.50 -1.30
N LEU A 813 36.96 -51.99 -0.06
CA LEU A 813 35.88 -51.21 0.54
C LEU A 813 35.62 -49.90 -0.21
N MET A 814 36.67 -49.26 -0.71
CA MET A 814 36.55 -48.05 -1.51
C MET A 814 35.79 -48.31 -2.82
N GLN A 815 36.12 -49.39 -3.53
CA GLN A 815 35.44 -49.77 -4.77
C GLN A 815 33.99 -50.21 -4.54
N LYS A 816 33.69 -50.81 -3.40
CA LYS A 816 32.36 -51.34 -3.12
C LYS A 816 31.37 -50.29 -2.61
N HIS A 817 31.85 -49.33 -1.81
CA HIS A 817 30.98 -48.43 -1.05
C HIS A 817 31.18 -46.93 -1.33
N LEU A 818 32.27 -46.52 -2.01
CA LEU A 818 32.62 -45.11 -2.23
C LEU A 818 32.77 -44.73 -3.71
N VAL A 819 32.22 -45.52 -4.63
CA VAL A 819 32.20 -45.18 -6.06
C VAL A 819 31.02 -44.24 -6.32
N ILE A 820 31.33 -43.05 -6.84
CA ILE A 820 30.38 -41.98 -7.18
C ILE A 820 29.80 -42.21 -8.57
#